data_AF-A0A960CD05-F1
#
_entry.id   AF-A0A960CD05-F1
#
_cell.length_a   1.000
_cell.length_b   1.000
_cell.length_c   1.000
_cell.angle_alpha   90.00
_cell.angle_beta   90.00
_cell.angle_gamma   90.00
#
_symmetry.space_group_name_H-M   'P 1'
#
loop_
_entity.id
_entity.type
_entity.pdbx_description
1 polymer ?
#
loop_
_entity_poly.entity_id
_entity_poly.type
_entity_poly.pdbx_seq_one_letter_code
_entity_poly.pdbx_strand_id
1 'polypeptide(L)'
;MANRQAVRAAAAVFVLGLSLAGPPGILCLAGPAGIAFADSGPIDRGPNDTGPNDRGPNDTGQSHGAAISPQREVRPAKASGGSHPVRLPVSSQRTAPSGGSRSGPGRRGTPGPKPAALPAPKPAAPQASASRTSWRSQPAVARAADPATTSILAAAVQEPSPAVTVAGAGAGAGAGAGDIAPASSPAAAPRAGVDPVRGFLNTVGQWLSDLPATPVTDLLSGGLWLIRRTLTSADSLVGSWAPKHCSCSGADPTAQALTVTSAVDGAPGSLRDVLRTASSGDVIRFAPKLRHANLVLTEGELDINVSVRIQGTGQTLDANGMSRIMVLDQPGTSISLSGLSFVDGFAPGDPTQATTGGAILAEGVTLNICGSNFIGNEAISAGAAESGSSFAQYGLGGAIAAYASTVSVSDSTFRYNRASGGNNDIHQQASGALGGAIFAQNSEVTLLRSQFTDNSVSGGAGVTPIEDFPSSDGGWAAGGAVYTAGAALSVTKVTFTRNSATGGDGLDGSESNPFGNDVGAGGNATGGALWVQGVGQSQTYAVPLVLQQVVFRANTATGGTSGNQGSAFLSGQQGGRGNGGALGAVQWLEITMEDVTFEGNLAEGGAAGPNASGAGSNTETGGVAQGGAVFLDSPAFLVATRVSMRHNTARGGTGGNSTADSGTDAGEGGYSYGGAVLLTNSTGGLQEPVVIAVSIRDSELVGNRAVGGQPGTGPVPADGLGAGGLAQGGGLNMSSLFKTHLIGVRFVGNSAQASQGKFAAGGALINPFGEPPPDVDADLTIQNSFFRGNRAVGGDDGANATYRESQGGAFFNNGAAVISGSRFQGNSVIGGNDTGSGHVGSGSGGAIYNLGENPVLTISDSAFASNSALGGRRLTSGEPIDEPASGQGSGGAIASQNGTVTINGGGFSGNAAIVRTAGNRVASGGAIAVPEPVEGYVSYLVTTAVRFTSNLAASAAGPATGGAIAFSGTAFADTGSIFRGNQAKSGRRNGSAYGGALFLQAQSELVGSLVTHNRAHAADGYGGGVALPLGPDLLTEVQSTIRRNCATTAGDNRWWPTTAESSRLPDAAGVDV
;
A
#
# COMPACT_ATOMS: atom_id res chain seq x y z
N MET A 1 8.12 51.09 36.89
CA MET A 1 9.42 50.62 36.32
C MET A 1 9.63 49.19 36.79
N ALA A 2 10.21 48.24 36.05
CA ALA A 2 10.29 47.98 34.61
C ALA A 2 10.71 46.49 34.48
N ASN A 3 10.43 45.72 33.44
CA ASN A 3 9.80 46.01 32.15
C ASN A 3 8.81 44.88 31.78
N ARG A 4 7.54 45.21 31.51
CA ARG A 4 6.47 44.27 31.10
C ARG A 4 5.59 44.86 29.99
N GLN A 5 6.19 45.55 29.02
CA GLN A 5 5.49 46.09 27.84
C GLN A 5 6.33 45.87 26.56
N ALA A 6 6.20 44.70 25.93
CA ALA A 6 6.87 44.38 24.66
C ALA A 6 6.14 43.36 23.74
N VAL A 7 4.95 42.86 24.10
CA VAL A 7 4.25 41.80 23.32
C VAL A 7 2.73 42.05 23.22
N ARG A 8 2.31 43.29 22.95
CA ARG A 8 0.90 43.65 22.67
C ARG A 8 0.78 44.82 21.67
N ALA A 9 1.18 44.60 20.42
CA ALA A 9 1.07 45.59 19.35
C ALA A 9 1.07 45.01 17.91
N ALA A 10 0.35 43.89 17.66
CA ALA A 10 0.22 43.32 16.29
C ALA A 10 -1.00 42.38 16.09
N ALA A 11 -2.13 42.60 16.80
CA ALA A 11 -3.26 41.67 16.76
C ALA A 11 -4.63 42.31 17.08
N ALA A 12 -5.07 43.29 16.27
CA ALA A 12 -6.44 43.79 16.23
C ALA A 12 -6.73 44.59 14.94
N VAL A 13 -8.01 44.66 14.55
CA VAL A 13 -8.59 45.46 13.44
C VAL A 13 -8.37 44.89 12.02
N PHE A 14 -9.21 43.91 11.62
CA PHE A 14 -10.20 44.10 10.53
C PHE A 14 -11.12 42.87 10.33
N VAL A 15 -12.23 42.78 11.08
CA VAL A 15 -13.43 41.98 10.68
C VAL A 15 -14.69 42.66 11.22
N LEU A 16 -15.46 43.31 10.33
CA LEU A 16 -16.92 43.52 10.43
C LEU A 16 -17.38 44.32 9.19
N GLY A 17 -18.21 43.73 8.32
CA GLY A 17 -18.60 44.40 7.07
C GLY A 17 -19.23 43.53 5.98
N LEU A 18 -20.19 42.67 6.32
CA LEU A 18 -20.97 41.94 5.32
C LEU A 18 -22.18 42.80 4.87
N SER A 19 -22.15 43.35 3.64
CA SER A 19 -23.34 43.45 2.77
C SER A 19 -23.06 44.12 1.40
N LEU A 20 -23.65 43.51 0.36
CA LEU A 20 -24.16 44.10 -0.89
C LEU A 20 -23.21 44.82 -1.88
N ALA A 21 -23.08 44.17 -3.05
CA ALA A 21 -23.00 44.73 -4.41
C ALA A 21 -21.71 45.44 -4.91
N GLY A 22 -21.14 44.87 -5.99
CA GLY A 22 -20.32 45.58 -6.98
C GLY A 22 -18.80 45.42 -6.82
N PRO A 23 -18.04 45.16 -7.92
CA PRO A 23 -16.58 45.13 -7.89
C PRO A 23 -15.94 46.48 -8.25
N PRO A 24 -14.81 46.82 -7.61
CA PRO A 24 -13.76 47.65 -8.19
C PRO A 24 -12.45 46.84 -8.35
N GLY A 25 -11.60 47.21 -9.31
CA GLY A 25 -10.41 46.43 -9.68
C GLY A 25 -9.06 47.02 -9.24
N ILE A 26 -8.04 46.16 -9.38
CA ILE A 26 -6.63 46.48 -9.65
C ILE A 26 -5.87 47.32 -8.60
N LEU A 27 -4.87 46.68 -7.99
CA LEU A 27 -3.54 47.31 -7.88
C LEU A 27 -2.45 46.25 -8.05
N CYS A 28 -1.58 46.43 -9.06
CA CYS A 28 -0.42 45.57 -9.26
C CYS A 28 0.76 46.04 -8.41
N LEU A 29 1.51 45.09 -7.84
CA LEU A 29 2.90 45.29 -7.42
C LEU A 29 3.74 44.19 -8.07
N ALA A 30 4.42 44.53 -9.17
CA ALA A 30 5.38 43.65 -9.81
C ALA A 30 6.73 43.74 -9.08
N GLY A 31 7.38 42.59 -8.90
CA GLY A 31 8.69 42.50 -8.26
C GLY A 31 9.02 41.04 -7.91
N PRO A 32 9.91 40.36 -8.65
CA PRO A 32 10.24 38.97 -8.37
C PRO A 32 11.05 38.86 -7.07
N ALA A 33 10.57 38.05 -6.15
CA ALA A 33 11.30 37.59 -4.98
C ALA A 33 11.15 36.07 -4.93
N GLY A 34 12.28 35.35 -4.91
CA GLY A 34 12.29 33.89 -5.00
C GLY A 34 11.46 33.25 -3.88
N ILE A 35 10.36 32.59 -4.25
CA ILE A 35 9.58 31.79 -3.31
C ILE A 35 10.36 30.49 -3.09
N ALA A 36 11.16 30.47 -2.01
CA ALA A 36 11.81 29.25 -1.57
C ALA A 36 10.75 28.17 -1.33
N PHE A 37 10.88 27.03 -2.02
CA PHE A 37 9.99 25.89 -1.81
C PHE A 37 10.10 25.44 -0.35
N ALA A 38 8.97 25.41 0.36
CA ALA A 38 8.93 24.86 1.70
C ALA A 38 9.13 23.34 1.61
N ASP A 39 10.30 22.86 2.04
CA ASP A 39 10.62 21.44 2.11
C ASP A 39 9.53 20.72 2.91
N SER A 40 8.77 19.88 2.20
CA SER A 40 7.56 19.21 2.65
C SER A 40 7.35 17.88 1.94
N GLY A 41 8.47 17.23 1.57
CA GLY A 41 8.46 15.80 1.36
C GLY A 41 8.13 15.05 2.66
N PRO A 42 7.89 13.72 2.61
CA PRO A 42 7.96 12.91 3.81
C PRO A 42 9.36 13.04 4.41
N ILE A 43 9.45 13.50 5.66
CA ILE A 43 10.74 13.68 6.35
C ILE A 43 11.30 12.30 6.67
N ASP A 44 12.24 11.85 5.83
CA ASP A 44 12.90 10.55 5.96
C ASP A 44 14.38 10.71 5.58
N ARG A 45 15.14 11.40 6.46
CA ARG A 45 16.61 11.40 6.42
C ARG A 45 17.10 10.27 7.32
N GLY A 46 17.52 9.16 6.74
CA GLY A 46 18.25 8.12 7.46
C GLY A 46 19.57 8.64 8.05
N PRO A 47 20.22 7.87 8.95
CA PRO A 47 19.92 6.47 9.30
C PRO A 47 19.17 6.29 10.62
N ASN A 48 18.76 5.04 10.88
CA ASN A 48 18.07 4.56 12.09
C ASN A 48 16.62 5.09 12.28
N ASP A 49 15.71 4.70 11.39
CA ASP A 49 14.35 4.39 11.85
C ASP A 49 14.15 2.87 11.87
N THR A 50 13.98 2.34 13.09
CA THR A 50 13.51 0.97 13.27
C THR A 50 12.02 0.94 12.95
N GLY A 51 11.60 0.07 12.04
CA GLY A 51 10.17 -0.20 11.82
C GLY A 51 9.42 -0.44 13.15
N PRO A 52 8.10 -0.16 13.21
CA PRO A 52 7.37 0.03 14.46
C PRO A 52 7.66 -1.05 15.51
N ASN A 53 8.01 -0.58 16.71
CA ASN A 53 8.56 -1.39 17.79
C ASN A 53 7.51 -2.31 18.47
N ASP A 54 7.05 -3.33 17.77
CA ASP A 54 6.44 -4.50 18.40
C ASP A 54 7.54 -5.28 19.15
N ARG A 55 7.46 -5.23 20.49
CA ARG A 55 8.38 -5.97 21.35
C ARG A 55 8.05 -7.46 21.30
N GLY A 56 8.86 -8.23 20.58
CA GLY A 56 8.95 -9.67 20.81
C GLY A 56 9.25 -9.94 22.30
N PRO A 57 8.45 -10.76 23.01
CA PRO A 57 8.62 -10.95 24.44
C PRO A 57 9.76 -11.93 24.76
N ASN A 58 10.33 -11.73 25.95
CA ASN A 58 11.25 -12.61 26.67
C ASN A 58 12.59 -12.97 26.00
N ASP A 59 13.65 -12.27 26.41
CA ASP A 59 14.69 -12.97 27.17
C ASP A 59 15.23 -12.13 28.34
N THR A 60 14.67 -12.38 29.53
CA THR A 60 15.38 -12.16 30.80
C THR A 60 15.22 -13.38 31.70
N GLY A 61 15.73 -14.53 31.24
CA GLY A 61 15.83 -15.72 32.07
C GLY A 61 16.70 -15.47 33.31
N GLN A 62 16.09 -15.16 34.47
CA GLN A 62 16.80 -15.09 35.75
C GLN A 62 17.25 -16.49 36.19
N SER A 63 18.42 -16.90 35.72
CA SER A 63 19.11 -18.08 36.25
C SER A 63 19.45 -17.83 37.74
N HIS A 64 18.79 -18.53 38.65
CA HIS A 64 19.16 -18.53 40.07
C HIS A 64 20.63 -18.94 40.23
N GLY A 65 21.45 -18.04 40.77
CA GLY A 65 22.89 -18.26 40.92
C GLY A 65 23.23 -19.29 42.00
N ALA A 66 24.17 -20.19 41.70
CA ALA A 66 24.74 -21.14 42.66
C ALA A 66 26.28 -21.20 42.54
N ALA A 67 26.95 -20.43 43.43
CA ALA A 67 28.33 -20.54 43.93
C ALA A 67 29.52 -20.82 42.97
N ILE A 68 30.62 -20.09 43.20
CA ILE A 68 31.86 -20.16 42.41
C ILE A 68 32.98 -20.91 43.17
N SER A 69 33.76 -21.74 42.44
CA SER A 69 35.13 -22.21 42.76
C SER A 69 35.33 -23.23 43.90
N PRO A 70 36.52 -23.88 44.01
CA PRO A 70 37.38 -24.42 42.92
C PRO A 70 38.05 -25.78 43.26
N GLN A 71 38.67 -26.48 42.28
CA GLN A 71 40.11 -26.84 42.34
C GLN A 71 40.70 -27.46 41.05
N ARG A 72 42.05 -27.48 41.01
CA ARG A 72 42.93 -27.95 39.92
C ARG A 72 43.05 -29.47 39.85
N GLU A 73 43.26 -30.00 38.64
CA GLU A 73 44.45 -30.77 38.18
C GLU A 73 44.30 -30.97 36.64
N VAL A 74 45.23 -30.78 35.70
CA VAL A 74 46.72 -30.80 35.58
C VAL A 74 47.28 -32.15 35.04
N ARG A 75 47.73 -32.09 33.78
CA ARG A 75 48.67 -33.00 33.03
C ARG A 75 48.09 -34.26 32.33
N PRO A 76 48.79 -34.79 31.28
CA PRO A 76 48.07 -35.19 30.05
C PRO A 76 48.56 -36.49 29.36
N ALA A 77 48.09 -36.66 28.11
CA ALA A 77 48.70 -37.36 26.97
C ALA A 77 48.55 -38.89 26.82
N LYS A 78 48.16 -39.29 25.60
CA LYS A 78 48.98 -40.17 24.75
C LYS A 78 48.56 -40.08 23.28
N ALA A 79 49.47 -40.48 22.38
CA ALA A 79 49.25 -40.52 20.94
C ALA A 79 49.75 -41.85 20.34
N SER A 80 49.02 -42.37 19.36
CA SER A 80 49.41 -43.47 18.47
C SER A 80 48.38 -43.59 17.33
N GLY A 81 48.71 -43.78 16.05
CA GLY A 81 50.03 -43.90 15.42
C GLY A 81 50.16 -45.17 14.57
N GLY A 82 50.06 -45.03 13.24
CA GLY A 82 50.08 -46.11 12.23
C GLY A 82 48.89 -45.96 11.27
N SER A 83 48.98 -45.89 9.94
CA SER A 83 49.89 -46.50 8.93
C SER A 83 49.63 -48.01 8.75
N HIS A 84 49.61 -48.61 7.54
CA HIS A 84 49.87 -48.12 6.16
C HIS A 84 49.03 -48.94 5.12
N PRO A 85 49.18 -48.84 3.76
CA PRO A 85 48.02 -48.94 2.84
C PRO A 85 48.11 -50.01 1.70
N VAL A 86 47.29 -49.80 0.64
CA VAL A 86 47.37 -50.32 -0.75
C VAL A 86 46.72 -51.70 -1.06
N ARG A 87 45.64 -51.71 -1.88
CA ARG A 87 45.59 -52.32 -3.24
C ARG A 87 44.20 -52.31 -3.92
N LEU A 88 44.15 -51.72 -5.13
CA LEU A 88 43.35 -52.17 -6.29
C LEU A 88 44.18 -53.25 -7.06
N PRO A 89 43.75 -53.91 -8.17
CA PRO A 89 42.65 -53.60 -9.12
C PRO A 89 41.88 -54.81 -9.77
N VAL A 90 41.13 -54.52 -10.86
CA VAL A 90 40.80 -55.37 -12.06
C VAL A 90 39.44 -56.15 -12.16
N SER A 91 38.46 -55.52 -12.82
CA SER A 91 37.47 -56.13 -13.78
C SER A 91 36.36 -57.08 -13.24
N SER A 92 35.31 -57.51 -13.98
CA SER A 92 34.92 -57.34 -15.41
C SER A 92 33.37 -57.52 -15.63
N GLN A 93 32.89 -57.27 -16.86
CA GLN A 93 31.57 -57.62 -17.45
C GLN A 93 30.31 -56.95 -16.81
N ARG A 94 29.44 -56.22 -17.52
CA ARG A 94 28.61 -56.44 -18.75
C ARG A 94 27.32 -57.25 -18.53
N THR A 95 26.16 -56.57 -18.58
CA THR A 95 25.12 -56.77 -19.63
C THR A 95 24.16 -55.57 -19.68
N ALA A 96 23.57 -55.32 -20.86
CA ALA A 96 22.47 -54.38 -21.09
C ALA A 96 21.57 -54.94 -22.22
N PRO A 97 20.31 -54.49 -22.31
CA PRO A 97 19.80 -53.94 -23.57
C PRO A 97 19.07 -52.58 -23.36
N SER A 98 19.06 -51.56 -24.21
CA SER A 98 19.33 -51.34 -25.65
C SER A 98 18.10 -51.35 -26.59
N GLY A 99 17.75 -50.18 -27.14
CA GLY A 99 16.78 -49.98 -28.24
C GLY A 99 15.71 -48.92 -27.93
N GLY A 100 15.39 -47.96 -28.82
CA GLY A 100 16.00 -47.64 -30.12
C GLY A 100 15.42 -46.34 -30.73
N SER A 101 16.29 -45.53 -31.36
CA SER A 101 16.04 -44.17 -31.90
C SER A 101 15.29 -44.09 -33.25
N ARG A 102 14.77 -42.90 -33.60
CA ARG A 102 14.80 -42.33 -34.99
C ARG A 102 14.65 -40.80 -35.02
N SER A 103 14.98 -40.14 -36.15
CA SER A 103 15.49 -38.74 -36.15
C SER A 103 15.40 -37.95 -37.48
N GLY A 104 15.19 -36.61 -37.38
CA GLY A 104 15.54 -35.55 -38.37
C GLY A 104 14.77 -35.48 -39.70
N PRO A 105 15.05 -34.52 -40.64
CA PRO A 105 15.89 -33.27 -40.62
C PRO A 105 15.01 -31.98 -40.77
N GLY A 106 15.45 -30.73 -41.05
CA GLY A 106 16.78 -30.05 -41.15
C GLY A 106 17.00 -29.20 -42.46
N ARG A 107 17.46 -27.91 -42.34
CA ARG A 107 17.80 -26.82 -43.35
C ARG A 107 17.01 -25.51 -43.07
N ARG A 108 17.39 -24.24 -43.36
CA ARG A 108 18.55 -23.40 -43.85
C ARG A 108 18.34 -21.99 -43.19
N GLY A 109 19.24 -21.00 -43.01
CA GLY A 109 20.32 -20.38 -43.82
C GLY A 109 19.85 -19.03 -44.45
N THR A 110 20.52 -17.85 -44.38
CA THR A 110 21.89 -17.49 -43.90
C THR A 110 22.04 -16.07 -43.21
N PRO A 111 22.63 -14.93 -43.73
CA PRO A 111 23.42 -13.99 -42.87
C PRO A 111 23.37 -12.43 -43.05
N GLY A 112 23.82 -11.66 -42.02
CA GLY A 112 24.44 -10.30 -42.13
C GLY A 112 23.56 -9.04 -41.89
N PRO A 113 24.13 -7.82 -41.66
CA PRO A 113 25.54 -7.39 -41.74
C PRO A 113 26.13 -6.76 -40.44
N LYS A 114 27.33 -6.13 -40.54
CA LYS A 114 28.11 -5.46 -39.45
C LYS A 114 28.76 -4.16 -39.97
N PRO A 115 28.83 -3.07 -39.18
CA PRO A 115 30.07 -2.29 -38.98
C PRO A 115 30.20 -1.79 -37.51
N ALA A 116 31.28 -1.16 -36.99
CA ALA A 116 32.71 -1.06 -37.34
C ALA A 116 33.50 -0.95 -36.00
N ALA A 117 34.81 -0.66 -35.99
CA ALA A 117 35.62 -0.59 -34.74
C ALA A 117 36.88 0.30 -34.86
N LEU A 118 37.51 0.57 -33.69
CA LEU A 118 38.80 1.25 -33.45
C LEU A 118 38.78 2.80 -33.49
N PRO A 119 39.73 3.52 -32.82
CA PRO A 119 40.97 3.05 -32.19
C PRO A 119 41.15 3.36 -30.68
N ALA A 120 42.29 2.95 -30.11
CA ALA A 120 42.68 3.12 -28.70
C ALA A 120 43.77 4.21 -28.51
N PRO A 121 43.92 4.80 -27.29
CA PRO A 121 44.85 5.90 -27.02
C PRO A 121 46.30 5.48 -26.66
N LYS A 122 47.23 6.44 -26.74
CA LYS A 122 48.64 6.34 -26.29
C LYS A 122 49.19 7.75 -25.91
N PRO A 123 50.33 7.90 -25.18
CA PRO A 123 50.21 8.44 -23.82
C PRO A 123 51.25 9.51 -23.37
N ALA A 124 50.90 10.26 -22.31
CA ALA A 124 51.78 10.99 -21.36
C ALA A 124 52.67 12.13 -21.97
N ALA A 125 53.28 13.07 -21.24
CA ALA A 125 53.46 13.37 -19.80
C ALA A 125 53.82 14.89 -19.68
N PRO A 126 54.50 15.43 -18.64
CA PRO A 126 54.51 15.16 -17.17
C PRO A 126 54.36 16.46 -16.30
N GLN A 127 54.22 16.30 -14.96
CA GLN A 127 54.79 17.11 -13.82
C GLN A 127 54.77 18.68 -13.85
N ALA A 128 54.67 19.42 -12.72
CA ALA A 128 55.23 19.20 -11.38
C ALA A 128 54.61 20.10 -10.27
N SER A 129 54.94 19.80 -8.99
CA SER A 129 55.24 20.68 -7.80
C SER A 129 54.78 22.17 -7.76
N ALA A 130 54.48 22.84 -6.62
CA ALA A 130 54.65 22.61 -5.17
C ALA A 130 54.05 23.83 -4.38
N SER A 131 53.97 23.93 -3.03
CA SER A 131 53.81 22.95 -1.92
C SER A 131 53.80 23.69 -0.54
N ARG A 132 53.17 23.11 0.50
CA ARG A 132 53.37 23.37 1.95
C ARG A 132 53.17 24.80 2.52
N THR A 133 52.17 24.95 3.41
CA THR A 133 52.27 25.41 4.83
C THR A 133 50.90 25.14 5.51
N SER A 134 50.67 24.51 6.68
CA SER A 134 51.39 24.15 7.93
C SER A 134 50.93 24.98 9.14
N TRP A 135 50.91 24.36 10.35
CA TRP A 135 50.39 24.83 11.67
C TRP A 135 48.86 24.66 11.81
N ARG A 136 48.32 23.90 12.80
CA ARG A 136 48.33 23.98 14.30
C ARG A 136 47.46 25.16 14.82
N SER A 137 46.60 25.01 15.83
CA SER A 137 46.61 24.07 16.98
C SER A 137 45.24 23.71 17.60
N GLN A 138 45.22 22.66 18.45
CA GLN A 138 44.25 22.34 19.52
C GLN A 138 44.22 23.44 20.64
N PRO A 139 43.38 23.40 21.72
CA PRO A 139 42.54 22.32 22.29
C PRO A 139 41.10 22.76 22.72
N ALA A 140 40.56 22.30 23.86
CA ALA A 140 39.61 21.16 24.03
C ALA A 140 39.11 21.07 25.50
N VAL A 141 38.25 20.07 25.85
CA VAL A 141 37.77 19.70 27.23
C VAL A 141 36.71 20.69 27.81
N ALA A 142 35.68 20.36 28.62
CA ALA A 142 35.25 19.20 29.44
C ALA A 142 33.68 19.01 29.41
N ARG A 143 33.09 17.83 29.67
CA ARG A 143 32.54 17.29 30.97
C ARG A 143 31.67 18.26 31.82
N ALA A 144 30.62 17.84 32.55
CA ALA A 144 29.81 16.59 32.60
C ALA A 144 28.67 16.74 33.67
N ALA A 145 27.82 15.71 33.82
CA ALA A 145 27.13 15.23 35.04
C ALA A 145 25.59 15.17 35.03
N ASP A 146 25.08 14.12 35.69
CA ASP A 146 23.69 13.72 35.97
C ASP A 146 23.67 13.24 37.45
N PRO A 147 22.54 13.32 38.20
CA PRO A 147 22.00 12.06 38.77
C PRO A 147 20.47 11.99 39.05
N ALA A 148 20.00 10.76 39.28
CA ALA A 148 18.67 10.34 39.79
C ALA A 148 18.40 10.75 41.28
N THR A 149 17.30 10.43 42.00
CA THR A 149 16.39 9.24 42.03
C THR A 149 15.13 9.48 42.92
N THR A 150 14.09 8.61 42.84
CA THR A 150 13.03 8.28 43.88
C THR A 150 12.01 9.36 44.37
N SER A 151 10.81 9.10 44.95
CA SER A 151 9.77 8.01 44.88
C SER A 151 8.57 8.22 45.88
N ILE A 152 7.39 7.57 45.66
CA ILE A 152 6.38 7.05 46.67
C ILE A 152 5.19 7.94 47.25
N LEU A 153 3.95 7.39 47.21
CA LEU A 153 2.65 7.66 47.96
C LEU A 153 1.95 9.07 47.89
N ALA A 154 0.63 9.28 48.17
CA ALA A 154 -0.63 8.50 48.02
C ALA A 154 -1.93 9.30 48.42
N ALA A 155 -3.11 8.87 47.90
CA ALA A 155 -4.51 9.14 48.39
C ALA A 155 -5.06 10.61 48.31
N ALA A 156 -6.38 10.91 48.32
CA ALA A 156 -7.62 10.11 48.42
C ALA A 156 -8.88 10.78 47.76
N VAL A 157 -9.79 9.95 47.24
CA VAL A 157 -11.28 9.91 47.39
C VAL A 157 -12.04 11.16 47.93
N GLN A 158 -13.11 11.63 47.25
CA GLN A 158 -14.54 11.42 47.65
C GLN A 158 -15.60 11.98 46.65
N GLU A 159 -16.78 11.33 46.59
CA GLU A 159 -18.02 11.70 45.85
C GLU A 159 -18.94 12.65 46.68
N PRO A 160 -20.06 13.26 46.19
CA PRO A 160 -21.29 12.53 45.80
C PRO A 160 -22.23 13.18 44.75
N SER A 161 -23.40 12.54 44.52
CA SER A 161 -24.45 12.85 43.53
C SER A 161 -25.72 13.59 44.13
N PRO A 162 -27.00 13.50 43.64
CA PRO A 162 -27.64 14.56 42.83
C PRO A 162 -29.13 14.96 43.20
N ALA A 163 -29.90 15.47 42.21
CA ALA A 163 -31.37 15.80 42.17
C ALA A 163 -31.81 17.22 42.66
N VAL A 164 -32.97 17.82 42.29
CA VAL A 164 -34.19 17.47 41.47
C VAL A 164 -34.53 18.67 40.50
N THR A 165 -35.69 18.97 39.86
CA THR A 165 -37.16 18.66 39.96
C THR A 165 -37.87 18.74 38.55
N VAL A 166 -39.16 19.14 38.45
CA VAL A 166 -40.05 19.13 37.23
C VAL A 166 -41.02 20.35 37.19
N ALA A 167 -41.43 20.85 36.00
CA ALA A 167 -42.68 21.63 35.74
C ALA A 167 -43.05 21.70 34.22
N GLY A 168 -44.30 22.04 33.82
CA GLY A 168 -44.72 22.20 32.39
C GLY A 168 -46.19 22.61 32.11
N ALA A 169 -46.55 22.93 30.83
CA ALA A 169 -47.90 23.25 30.28
C ALA A 169 -47.86 23.34 28.71
N GLY A 170 -48.94 23.44 27.89
CA GLY A 170 -50.40 23.24 28.08
C GLY A 170 -51.35 23.96 27.06
N ALA A 171 -52.11 23.20 26.22
CA ALA A 171 -53.25 23.60 25.33
C ALA A 171 -53.00 24.59 24.13
N GLY A 172 -53.84 24.72 23.07
CA GLY A 172 -54.97 23.88 22.58
C GLY A 172 -55.88 24.50 21.47
N ALA A 173 -56.27 23.68 20.45
CA ALA A 173 -57.46 23.71 19.55
C ALA A 173 -57.88 24.91 18.63
N GLY A 174 -58.44 24.59 17.43
CA GLY A 174 -59.22 25.49 16.54
C GLY A 174 -59.41 24.99 15.08
N ALA A 175 -60.58 25.16 14.44
CA ALA A 175 -60.86 24.68 13.06
C ALA A 175 -61.99 25.45 12.30
N GLY A 176 -62.07 25.33 10.96
CA GLY A 176 -63.12 25.90 10.09
C GLY A 176 -63.01 25.42 8.61
N ALA A 177 -64.07 25.57 7.80
CA ALA A 177 -64.17 25.00 6.43
C ALA A 177 -65.04 25.85 5.45
N GLY A 178 -64.94 25.61 4.12
CA GLY A 178 -65.82 26.23 3.11
C GLY A 178 -65.52 25.95 1.60
N ASP A 179 -66.21 24.96 1.03
CA ASP A 179 -66.96 24.93 -0.25
C ASP A 179 -66.40 25.23 -1.68
N ILE A 180 -66.63 24.22 -2.54
CA ILE A 180 -67.11 24.25 -3.97
C ILE A 180 -66.11 24.52 -5.13
N ALA A 181 -66.33 23.82 -6.27
CA ALA A 181 -65.54 23.81 -7.51
C ALA A 181 -66.42 24.10 -8.77
N PRO A 182 -65.85 24.22 -9.99
CA PRO A 182 -65.76 23.03 -10.86
C PRO A 182 -64.55 22.96 -11.84
N ALA A 183 -64.50 21.86 -12.60
CA ALA A 183 -63.38 21.34 -13.39
C ALA A 183 -62.94 22.10 -14.66
N SER A 184 -61.67 21.91 -15.02
CA SER A 184 -61.19 21.74 -16.42
C SER A 184 -59.96 20.82 -16.44
N SER A 185 -59.58 20.27 -17.61
CA SER A 185 -58.47 19.30 -17.78
C SER A 185 -58.07 19.19 -19.26
N PRO A 186 -56.90 18.62 -19.61
CA PRO A 186 -55.58 18.92 -19.04
C PRO A 186 -54.52 19.20 -20.14
N ALA A 187 -53.49 19.99 -19.82
CA ALA A 187 -52.27 20.09 -20.64
C ALA A 187 -51.12 19.33 -19.97
N ALA A 188 -50.36 18.55 -20.73
CA ALA A 188 -49.36 17.63 -20.18
C ALA A 188 -48.04 18.34 -19.82
N ALA A 189 -47.59 18.14 -18.58
CA ALA A 189 -46.23 18.44 -18.11
C ALA A 189 -45.60 17.17 -17.51
N PRO A 190 -44.28 16.96 -17.63
CA PRO A 190 -43.64 15.72 -17.20
C PRO A 190 -43.64 15.55 -15.67
N ARG A 191 -43.88 14.32 -15.21
CA ARG A 191 -43.83 13.97 -13.78
C ARG A 191 -42.39 13.97 -13.27
N ALA A 192 -41.98 15.05 -12.60
CA ALA A 192 -40.92 14.98 -11.61
C ALA A 192 -41.49 14.39 -10.31
N GLY A 193 -41.01 13.21 -9.90
CA GLY A 193 -41.40 12.59 -8.64
C GLY A 193 -40.74 13.28 -7.46
N VAL A 194 -41.49 14.08 -6.70
CA VAL A 194 -41.02 14.64 -5.42
C VAL A 194 -41.21 13.58 -4.34
N ASP A 195 -40.09 13.07 -3.82
CA ASP A 195 -40.07 12.08 -2.74
C ASP A 195 -40.55 12.73 -1.40
N PRO A 196 -41.65 12.22 -0.78
CA PRO A 196 -42.13 12.71 0.50
C PRO A 196 -41.11 12.54 1.64
N VAL A 197 -40.27 11.49 1.60
CA VAL A 197 -39.26 11.21 2.64
C VAL A 197 -38.18 12.29 2.61
N ARG A 198 -37.69 12.66 1.42
CA ARG A 198 -36.76 13.78 1.21
C ARG A 198 -37.33 15.12 1.71
N GLY A 199 -38.64 15.35 1.55
CA GLY A 199 -39.32 16.52 2.11
C GLY A 199 -39.24 16.55 3.64
N PHE A 200 -39.67 15.46 4.28
CA PHE A 200 -39.62 15.30 5.74
C PHE A 200 -38.19 15.46 6.31
N LEU A 201 -37.20 14.79 5.72
CA LEU A 201 -35.80 14.86 6.18
C LEU A 201 -35.19 16.27 6.05
N ASN A 202 -35.59 17.06 5.05
CA ASN A 202 -35.16 18.45 4.95
C ASN A 202 -35.77 19.32 6.05
N THR A 203 -37.06 19.15 6.37
CA THR A 203 -37.71 19.88 7.48
C THR A 203 -37.08 19.54 8.83
N VAL A 204 -36.77 18.26 9.08
CA VAL A 204 -36.06 17.83 10.31
C VAL A 204 -34.64 18.41 10.35
N GLY A 205 -33.94 18.44 9.20
CA GLY A 205 -32.60 19.03 9.11
C GLY A 205 -32.57 20.53 9.41
N GLN A 206 -33.53 21.30 8.88
CA GLN A 206 -33.66 22.73 9.19
C GLN A 206 -34.04 22.96 10.66
N TRP A 207 -34.97 22.17 11.18
CA TRP A 207 -35.36 22.24 12.59
C TRP A 207 -34.19 21.94 13.54
N LEU A 208 -33.27 21.04 13.18
CA LEU A 208 -32.05 20.80 13.95
C LEU A 208 -31.02 21.94 13.83
N SER A 209 -30.90 22.61 12.67
CA SER A 209 -29.98 23.74 12.52
C SER A 209 -30.43 25.02 13.23
N ASP A 210 -31.71 25.12 13.58
CA ASP A 210 -32.27 26.24 14.34
C ASP A 210 -32.10 26.06 15.87
N LEU A 211 -31.51 24.95 16.33
CA LEU A 211 -31.19 24.69 17.74
C LEU A 211 -29.76 25.14 18.10
N PRO A 212 -29.52 25.58 19.35
CA PRO A 212 -28.17 25.92 19.80
C PRO A 212 -27.28 24.68 19.85
N ALA A 213 -26.03 24.82 19.39
CA ALA A 213 -25.06 23.74 19.31
C ALA A 213 -24.78 23.10 20.68
N THR A 214 -24.99 21.79 20.76
CA THR A 214 -24.77 20.93 21.92
C THR A 214 -24.35 19.53 21.46
N PRO A 215 -23.71 18.70 22.30
CA PRO A 215 -23.38 17.32 21.93
C PRO A 215 -24.59 16.48 21.45
N VAL A 216 -25.81 16.85 21.88
CA VAL A 216 -27.05 16.19 21.44
C VAL A 216 -27.49 16.64 20.04
N THR A 217 -27.37 17.92 19.68
CA THR A 217 -27.66 18.38 18.31
C THR A 217 -26.64 17.84 17.32
N ASP A 218 -25.38 17.69 17.75
CA ASP A 218 -24.29 17.21 16.92
C ASP A 218 -24.43 15.70 16.67
N LEU A 219 -24.77 14.92 17.70
CA LEU A 219 -25.10 13.50 17.57
C LEU A 219 -26.33 13.28 16.67
N LEU A 220 -27.40 14.09 16.83
CA LEU A 220 -28.62 13.97 16.03
C LEU A 220 -28.40 14.39 14.57
N SER A 221 -27.60 15.43 14.30
CA SER A 221 -27.29 15.86 12.94
C SER A 221 -26.33 14.90 12.22
N GLY A 222 -25.33 14.36 12.91
CA GLY A 222 -24.48 13.27 12.41
C GLY A 222 -25.26 11.99 12.09
N GLY A 223 -26.17 11.58 12.99
CA GLY A 223 -27.09 10.47 12.76
C GLY A 223 -28.02 10.71 11.56
N LEU A 224 -28.57 11.91 11.43
CA LEU A 224 -29.42 12.29 10.29
C LEU A 224 -28.62 12.31 8.97
N TRP A 225 -27.33 12.69 8.99
CA TRP A 225 -26.44 12.64 7.83
C TRP A 225 -26.20 11.20 7.34
N LEU A 226 -25.96 10.25 8.25
CA LEU A 226 -25.89 8.82 7.89
C LEU A 226 -27.20 8.32 7.26
N ILE A 227 -28.35 8.66 7.84
CA ILE A 227 -29.69 8.26 7.33
C ILE A 227 -29.96 8.87 5.95
N ARG A 228 -29.58 10.14 5.74
CA ARG A 228 -29.70 10.83 4.44
C ARG A 228 -28.85 10.16 3.34
N ARG A 229 -27.70 9.58 3.72
CA ARG A 229 -26.75 8.91 2.81
C ARG A 229 -27.03 7.41 2.60
N THR A 230 -27.89 6.77 3.39
CA THR A 230 -28.32 5.37 3.21
C THR A 230 -29.65 5.22 2.46
N LEU A 231 -30.51 6.23 2.49
CA LEU A 231 -31.82 6.22 1.81
C LEU A 231 -31.82 6.84 0.39
N THR A 232 -30.68 7.37 -0.08
CA THR A 232 -30.54 7.98 -1.41
C THR A 232 -29.73 7.10 -2.36
N SER A 233 -30.23 6.87 -3.59
CA SER A 233 -29.42 6.23 -4.64
C SER A 233 -28.33 7.19 -5.13
N ALA A 234 -27.18 6.64 -5.53
CA ALA A 234 -26.00 7.40 -5.92
C ALA A 234 -26.28 8.45 -7.01
N ASP A 235 -27.17 8.12 -7.96
CA ASP A 235 -27.64 9.01 -9.04
C ASP A 235 -28.06 10.41 -8.56
N SER A 236 -28.53 10.53 -7.31
CA SER A 236 -29.10 11.76 -6.78
C SER A 236 -28.08 12.75 -6.19
N LEU A 237 -26.87 12.30 -5.82
CA LEU A 237 -25.76 13.18 -5.42
C LEU A 237 -24.98 13.71 -6.63
N VAL A 238 -24.99 12.97 -7.74
CA VAL A 238 -24.48 13.45 -9.03
C VAL A 238 -25.14 14.78 -9.42
N GLY A 239 -26.39 15.05 -9.03
CA GLY A 239 -27.15 16.23 -9.45
C GLY A 239 -26.58 17.61 -9.05
N SER A 240 -25.80 17.73 -7.96
CA SER A 240 -25.23 19.01 -7.52
C SER A 240 -23.74 19.19 -7.83
N TRP A 241 -23.05 18.12 -8.23
CA TRP A 241 -21.65 18.14 -8.69
C TRP A 241 -21.50 17.67 -10.14
N ALA A 242 -22.62 17.48 -10.86
CA ALA A 242 -22.62 17.14 -12.28
C ALA A 242 -21.83 18.21 -13.05
N PRO A 243 -20.79 17.82 -13.83
CA PRO A 243 -20.03 18.79 -14.59
C PRO A 243 -20.97 19.54 -15.52
N LYS A 244 -21.04 20.87 -15.37
CA LYS A 244 -21.70 21.75 -16.34
C LYS A 244 -21.19 21.35 -17.71
N HIS A 245 -22.08 20.98 -18.63
CA HIS A 245 -21.70 20.70 -20.02
C HIS A 245 -20.86 21.87 -20.55
N CYS A 246 -19.59 21.61 -20.90
CA CYS A 246 -18.66 22.64 -21.37
C CYS A 246 -19.13 23.20 -22.71
N SER A 247 -19.97 24.23 -22.65
CA SER A 247 -20.58 24.90 -23.79
C SER A 247 -19.58 25.84 -24.46
N CYS A 248 -18.60 25.28 -25.16
CA CYS A 248 -17.78 26.02 -26.14
C CYS A 248 -18.63 26.64 -27.28
N SER A 249 -19.91 26.30 -27.33
CA SER A 249 -20.99 26.87 -28.15
C SER A 249 -21.63 28.16 -27.59
N GLY A 250 -21.23 28.65 -26.42
CA GLY A 250 -21.69 29.94 -25.88
C GLY A 250 -21.27 31.10 -26.78
N ALA A 251 -22.21 31.63 -27.57
CA ALA A 251 -22.00 32.80 -28.42
C ALA A 251 -22.41 34.06 -27.67
N ASP A 252 -21.43 34.88 -27.28
CA ASP A 252 -21.67 36.25 -26.86
C ASP A 252 -22.14 37.09 -28.07
N PRO A 253 -23.30 37.79 -28.00
CA PRO A 253 -23.82 38.59 -29.12
C PRO A 253 -22.97 39.83 -29.45
N THR A 254 -21.94 40.15 -28.68
CA THR A 254 -21.00 41.26 -28.95
C THR A 254 -19.70 40.84 -29.65
N ALA A 255 -19.39 39.54 -29.72
CA ALA A 255 -18.10 39.02 -30.17
C ALA A 255 -17.87 39.16 -31.70
N GLN A 256 -16.69 39.64 -32.10
CA GLN A 256 -16.29 39.67 -33.51
C GLN A 256 -15.81 38.28 -33.97
N ALA A 257 -16.19 37.89 -35.18
CA ALA A 257 -15.78 36.64 -35.81
C ALA A 257 -14.53 36.86 -36.68
N LEU A 258 -13.34 36.65 -36.10
CA LEU A 258 -12.06 36.79 -36.78
C LEU A 258 -11.71 35.49 -37.54
N THR A 259 -11.04 35.61 -38.68
CA THR A 259 -10.72 34.45 -39.54
C THR A 259 -9.25 34.41 -39.94
N VAL A 260 -8.57 33.35 -39.51
CA VAL A 260 -7.22 32.98 -39.97
C VAL A 260 -7.28 32.53 -41.42
N THR A 261 -6.46 33.13 -42.28
CA THR A 261 -6.42 32.90 -43.74
C THR A 261 -5.03 32.50 -44.26
N SER A 262 -3.98 32.55 -43.45
CA SER A 262 -2.65 31.99 -43.73
C SER A 262 -2.32 30.85 -42.77
N ALA A 263 -1.54 29.88 -43.23
CA ALA A 263 -0.90 28.87 -42.37
C ALA A 263 0.59 29.17 -42.10
N VAL A 264 1.16 30.17 -42.78
CA VAL A 264 2.54 30.64 -42.55
C VAL A 264 2.51 31.55 -41.33
N ASP A 265 3.34 31.26 -40.32
CA ASP A 265 3.49 32.09 -39.13
C ASP A 265 4.06 33.48 -39.46
N GLY A 266 3.81 34.47 -38.61
CA GLY A 266 4.19 35.88 -38.79
C GLY A 266 3.45 36.63 -39.90
N ALA A 267 3.07 35.95 -40.98
CA ALA A 267 2.48 36.53 -42.18
C ALA A 267 1.07 37.13 -41.94
N PRO A 268 0.64 38.11 -42.76
CA PRO A 268 -0.71 38.67 -42.69
C PRO A 268 -1.80 37.60 -42.80
N GLY A 269 -2.79 37.67 -41.90
CA GLY A 269 -3.86 36.68 -41.77
C GLY A 269 -3.44 35.34 -41.17
N SER A 270 -2.24 35.21 -40.60
CA SER A 270 -1.83 34.07 -39.76
C SER A 270 -2.58 34.04 -38.42
N LEU A 271 -2.44 32.97 -37.63
CA LEU A 271 -3.01 32.93 -36.29
C LEU A 271 -2.41 34.02 -35.38
N ARG A 272 -1.09 34.22 -35.46
CA ARG A 272 -0.37 35.26 -34.71
C ARG A 272 -0.80 36.67 -35.10
N ASP A 273 -0.97 36.93 -36.40
CA ASP A 273 -1.46 38.22 -36.90
C ASP A 273 -2.90 38.50 -36.46
N VAL A 274 -3.78 37.50 -36.49
CA VAL A 274 -5.15 37.62 -35.98
C VAL A 274 -5.17 37.88 -34.47
N LEU A 275 -4.38 37.14 -33.68
CA LEU A 275 -4.30 37.32 -32.22
C LEU A 275 -3.87 38.74 -31.82
N ARG A 276 -2.90 39.35 -32.53
CA ARG A 276 -2.48 40.76 -32.33
C ARG A 276 -3.62 41.78 -32.51
N THR A 277 -4.75 41.38 -33.08
CA THR A 277 -5.94 42.25 -33.32
C THR A 277 -7.20 41.81 -32.56
N ALA A 278 -7.13 40.72 -31.79
CA ALA A 278 -8.28 40.15 -31.10
C ALA A 278 -8.68 40.95 -29.86
N SER A 279 -9.99 41.09 -29.65
CA SER A 279 -10.57 41.72 -28.47
C SER A 279 -11.18 40.69 -27.53
N SER A 280 -11.27 41.03 -26.23
CA SER A 280 -11.88 40.17 -25.22
C SER A 280 -13.36 39.89 -25.57
N GLY A 281 -13.69 38.61 -25.79
CA GLY A 281 -14.97 38.10 -26.26
C GLY A 281 -14.90 37.37 -27.61
N ASP A 282 -13.90 37.68 -28.45
CA ASP A 282 -13.86 37.32 -29.87
C ASP A 282 -13.79 35.81 -30.18
N VAL A 283 -14.21 35.48 -31.41
CA VAL A 283 -14.24 34.11 -31.94
C VAL A 283 -13.28 33.99 -33.12
N ILE A 284 -12.14 33.34 -32.89
CA ILE A 284 -11.13 33.09 -33.93
C ILE A 284 -11.48 31.78 -34.64
N ARG A 285 -11.58 31.81 -35.96
CA ARG A 285 -11.89 30.66 -36.82
C ARG A 285 -10.86 30.50 -37.92
N PHE A 286 -10.80 29.32 -38.53
CA PHE A 286 -9.91 29.05 -39.67
C PHE A 286 -10.69 29.04 -40.98
N ALA A 287 -10.16 29.68 -42.02
CA ALA A 287 -10.76 29.66 -43.35
C ALA A 287 -10.88 28.22 -43.88
N PRO A 288 -11.91 27.87 -44.69
CA PRO A 288 -12.13 26.49 -45.13
C PRO A 288 -10.94 25.82 -45.83
N LYS A 289 -10.07 26.60 -46.49
CA LYS A 289 -8.83 26.14 -47.12
C LYS A 289 -7.73 25.68 -46.15
N LEU A 290 -7.87 25.98 -44.85
CA LEU A 290 -6.92 25.64 -43.80
C LEU A 290 -7.35 24.41 -42.99
N ARG A 291 -8.47 23.75 -43.32
CA ARG A 291 -8.90 22.50 -42.66
C ARG A 291 -7.77 21.47 -42.69
N HIS A 292 -7.37 20.98 -41.52
CA HIS A 292 -6.23 20.06 -41.34
C HIS A 292 -4.87 20.58 -41.86
N ALA A 293 -4.70 21.90 -41.99
CA ALA A 293 -3.40 22.49 -42.22
C ALA A 293 -2.52 22.35 -40.96
N ASN A 294 -1.22 22.15 -41.18
CA ASN A 294 -0.21 22.36 -40.15
C ASN A 294 0.22 23.83 -40.15
N LEU A 295 0.24 24.44 -38.97
CA LEU A 295 0.71 25.80 -38.72
C LEU A 295 1.99 25.68 -37.89
N VAL A 296 3.12 25.58 -38.59
CA VAL A 296 4.45 25.54 -37.95
C VAL A 296 4.79 26.93 -37.44
N LEU A 297 5.04 27.05 -36.14
CA LEU A 297 5.46 28.28 -35.48
C LEU A 297 6.95 28.50 -35.72
N THR A 298 7.29 29.69 -36.22
CA THR A 298 8.67 30.08 -36.53
C THR A 298 9.09 31.39 -35.86
N GLU A 299 8.13 32.17 -35.33
CA GLU A 299 8.35 33.36 -34.50
C GLU A 299 8.21 33.08 -32.99
N GLY A 300 8.24 31.80 -32.57
CA GLY A 300 8.17 31.39 -31.16
C GLY A 300 6.75 31.24 -30.61
N GLU A 301 6.57 31.50 -29.31
CA GLU A 301 5.35 31.22 -28.53
C GLU A 301 4.18 32.16 -28.91
N LEU A 302 2.92 31.72 -28.76
CA LEU A 302 1.73 32.57 -28.95
C LEU A 302 1.24 33.13 -27.61
N ASP A 303 1.54 34.41 -27.34
CA ASP A 303 0.92 35.21 -26.27
C ASP A 303 -0.58 35.41 -26.54
N ILE A 304 -1.43 35.13 -25.54
CA ILE A 304 -2.87 35.38 -25.56
C ILE A 304 -3.31 36.10 -24.28
N ASN A 305 -3.20 37.43 -24.32
CA ASN A 305 -3.55 38.35 -23.23
C ASN A 305 -5.05 38.78 -23.16
N VAL A 306 -5.93 38.13 -23.92
CA VAL A 306 -7.37 38.46 -24.02
C VAL A 306 -8.25 37.21 -23.96
N SER A 307 -9.48 37.35 -23.44
CA SER A 307 -10.44 36.23 -23.39
C SER A 307 -10.97 35.90 -24.79
N VAL A 308 -10.58 34.78 -25.38
CA VAL A 308 -10.94 34.42 -26.77
C VAL A 308 -11.38 32.96 -26.92
N ARG A 309 -12.19 32.70 -27.95
CA ARG A 309 -12.64 31.35 -28.33
C ARG A 309 -12.06 30.96 -29.68
N ILE A 310 -11.03 30.11 -29.67
CA ILE A 310 -10.38 29.58 -30.88
C ILE A 310 -11.09 28.30 -31.32
N GLN A 311 -11.77 28.40 -32.47
CA GLN A 311 -12.59 27.34 -33.06
C GLN A 311 -11.87 26.72 -34.27
N GLY A 312 -11.04 25.74 -33.96
CA GLY A 312 -10.37 24.86 -34.89
C GLY A 312 -11.32 23.93 -35.65
N THR A 313 -10.82 23.45 -36.77
CA THR A 313 -11.42 22.44 -37.65
C THR A 313 -10.40 21.33 -37.95
N GLY A 314 -9.62 20.97 -36.92
CA GLY A 314 -8.56 19.97 -36.97
C GLY A 314 -7.20 20.49 -37.43
N GLN A 315 -6.90 21.77 -37.24
CA GLN A 315 -5.55 22.33 -37.47
C GLN A 315 -4.55 21.76 -36.48
N THR A 316 -3.30 21.65 -36.90
CA THR A 316 -2.15 21.45 -36.01
C THR A 316 -1.46 22.79 -35.78
N LEU A 317 -1.13 23.07 -34.52
CA LEU A 317 -0.18 24.10 -34.09
C LEU A 317 1.08 23.34 -33.66
N ASP A 318 2.17 23.58 -34.37
CA ASP A 318 3.38 22.78 -34.35
C ASP A 318 4.56 23.70 -34.03
N ALA A 319 5.23 23.51 -32.89
CA ALA A 319 6.39 24.32 -32.53
C ALA A 319 7.73 23.73 -33.00
N ASN A 320 7.72 22.57 -33.67
CA ASN A 320 8.90 21.91 -34.24
C ASN A 320 10.06 21.75 -33.21
N GLY A 321 9.72 21.56 -31.92
CA GLY A 321 10.69 21.47 -30.82
C GLY A 321 11.45 22.77 -30.50
N MET A 322 11.02 23.93 -31.00
CA MET A 322 11.77 25.20 -30.90
C MET A 322 11.31 26.12 -29.75
N SER A 323 10.06 26.01 -29.29
CA SER A 323 9.47 26.82 -28.22
C SER A 323 8.19 26.19 -27.69
N ARG A 324 7.54 26.79 -26.68
CA ARG A 324 6.15 26.43 -26.33
C ARG A 324 5.20 26.94 -27.41
N ILE A 325 3.95 26.47 -27.36
CA ILE A 325 2.92 26.83 -28.35
C ILE A 325 2.13 28.07 -27.89
N MET A 326 1.77 28.18 -26.61
CA MET A 326 1.01 29.31 -26.04
C MET A 326 1.45 29.71 -24.63
N VAL A 327 1.30 30.99 -24.32
CA VAL A 327 1.39 31.55 -22.97
C VAL A 327 0.10 32.32 -22.66
N LEU A 328 -0.51 32.00 -21.52
CA LEU A 328 -1.79 32.55 -21.04
C LEU A 328 -1.56 33.15 -19.63
N ASP A 329 -0.93 34.33 -19.57
CA ASP A 329 -0.41 34.92 -18.31
C ASP A 329 -1.31 36.00 -17.67
N GLN A 330 -2.38 36.43 -18.34
CA GLN A 330 -3.24 37.53 -17.87
C GLN A 330 -4.35 37.05 -16.92
N PRO A 331 -4.29 37.35 -15.61
CA PRO A 331 -5.21 36.77 -14.64
C PRO A 331 -6.66 37.21 -14.86
N GLY A 332 -7.60 36.28 -14.69
CA GLY A 332 -9.03 36.50 -14.89
C GLY A 332 -9.49 36.46 -16.36
N THR A 333 -8.60 36.22 -17.33
CA THR A 333 -9.00 35.95 -18.71
C THR A 333 -9.58 34.54 -18.88
N SER A 334 -10.42 34.36 -19.90
CA SER A 334 -11.08 33.09 -20.21
C SER A 334 -10.84 32.69 -21.66
N ILE A 335 -10.03 31.65 -21.85
CA ILE A 335 -9.60 31.13 -23.16
C ILE A 335 -10.30 29.80 -23.40
N SER A 336 -10.88 29.60 -24.58
CA SER A 336 -11.34 28.29 -25.02
C SER A 336 -10.69 27.87 -26.33
N LEU A 337 -10.14 26.66 -26.31
CA LEU A 337 -9.40 26.03 -27.39
C LEU A 337 -10.18 24.80 -27.83
N SER A 338 -10.56 24.73 -29.11
CA SER A 338 -11.42 23.65 -29.59
C SER A 338 -11.05 23.16 -30.98
N GLY A 339 -11.05 21.85 -31.20
CA GLY A 339 -10.76 21.24 -32.50
C GLY A 339 -9.33 21.49 -33.02
N LEU A 340 -8.34 21.54 -32.14
CA LEU A 340 -6.93 21.80 -32.43
C LEU A 340 -6.03 20.62 -32.04
N SER A 341 -4.85 20.51 -32.65
CA SER A 341 -3.76 19.65 -32.17
C SER A 341 -2.56 20.50 -31.81
N PHE A 342 -1.97 20.25 -30.64
CA PHE A 342 -0.79 20.92 -30.10
C PHE A 342 0.37 19.93 -30.13
N VAL A 343 1.37 20.20 -30.98
CA VAL A 343 2.37 19.21 -31.40
C VAL A 343 3.78 19.77 -31.20
N ASP A 344 4.65 18.92 -30.65
CA ASP A 344 6.09 19.13 -30.52
C ASP A 344 6.46 20.49 -29.90
N GLY A 345 5.64 20.94 -28.94
CA GLY A 345 5.91 22.09 -28.06
C GLY A 345 7.01 21.78 -27.05
N PHE A 346 7.96 22.69 -26.90
CA PHE A 346 9.14 22.50 -26.06
C PHE A 346 9.34 23.67 -25.09
N ALA A 347 9.36 23.40 -23.78
CA ALA A 347 9.76 24.35 -22.76
C ALA A 347 11.26 24.17 -22.44
N PRO A 348 12.17 24.99 -23.02
CA PRO A 348 13.60 24.93 -22.71
C PRO A 348 13.89 25.42 -21.29
N GLY A 349 15.00 24.95 -20.71
CA GLY A 349 15.53 25.45 -19.44
C GLY A 349 15.93 26.93 -19.49
N ASP A 350 15.12 27.78 -18.85
CA ASP A 350 15.55 29.09 -18.35
C ASP A 350 16.32 28.84 -17.04
N PRO A 351 17.62 29.16 -16.91
CA PRO A 351 18.41 28.89 -15.70
C PRO A 351 17.90 29.60 -14.43
N THR A 352 16.93 30.50 -14.54
CA THR A 352 16.33 31.25 -13.42
C THR A 352 15.00 30.67 -12.92
N GLN A 353 14.32 29.78 -13.66
CA GLN A 353 12.95 29.31 -13.34
C GLN A 353 12.72 27.82 -13.65
N ALA A 354 11.62 27.25 -13.13
CA ALA A 354 11.23 25.87 -13.46
C ALA A 354 10.75 25.75 -14.92
N THR A 355 11.08 24.64 -15.58
CA THR A 355 10.61 24.39 -16.96
C THR A 355 9.15 23.97 -16.97
N THR A 356 8.29 24.84 -17.52
CA THR A 356 6.83 24.75 -17.42
C THR A 356 6.14 24.71 -18.78
N GLY A 357 5.18 23.79 -18.95
CA GLY A 357 4.10 23.90 -19.93
C GLY A 357 4.54 23.78 -21.38
N GLY A 358 5.07 22.63 -21.80
CA GLY A 358 5.66 22.43 -23.14
C GLY A 358 4.75 22.85 -24.31
N ALA A 359 3.43 22.67 -24.20
CA ALA A 359 2.47 23.30 -25.13
C ALA A 359 1.92 24.64 -24.59
N ILE A 360 1.45 24.66 -23.34
CA ILE A 360 0.71 25.79 -22.75
C ILE A 360 1.18 26.07 -21.32
N LEU A 361 1.59 27.32 -21.06
CA LEU A 361 1.65 27.89 -19.71
C LEU A 361 0.37 28.69 -19.42
N ALA A 362 -0.21 28.52 -18.23
CA ALA A 362 -1.49 29.12 -17.84
C ALA A 362 -1.46 29.64 -16.39
N GLU A 363 -1.62 30.95 -16.19
CA GLU A 363 -1.47 31.59 -14.87
C GLU A 363 -2.66 32.51 -14.53
N GLY A 364 -3.43 32.15 -13.49
CA GLY A 364 -4.62 32.89 -13.08
C GLY A 364 -5.79 32.86 -14.08
N VAL A 365 -5.79 31.98 -15.07
CA VAL A 365 -6.75 31.98 -16.20
C VAL A 365 -7.85 30.90 -16.08
N THR A 366 -8.93 31.06 -16.85
CA THR A 366 -9.88 29.98 -17.12
C THR A 366 -9.59 29.35 -18.48
N LEU A 367 -9.07 28.13 -18.50
CA LEU A 367 -8.68 27.39 -19.70
C LEU A 367 -9.69 26.28 -20.03
N ASN A 368 -10.39 26.39 -21.17
CA ASN A 368 -11.44 25.46 -21.60
C ASN A 368 -11.05 24.73 -22.89
N ILE A 369 -10.60 23.49 -22.77
CA ILE A 369 -10.15 22.63 -23.88
C ILE A 369 -11.25 21.64 -24.27
N CYS A 370 -11.56 21.55 -25.58
CA CYS A 370 -12.60 20.66 -26.10
C CYS A 370 -12.20 20.01 -27.44
N GLY A 371 -12.36 18.68 -27.56
CA GLY A 371 -12.13 17.97 -28.83
C GLY A 371 -10.74 18.18 -29.45
N SER A 372 -9.69 18.24 -28.61
CA SER A 372 -8.34 18.65 -29.02
C SER A 372 -7.27 17.61 -28.65
N ASN A 373 -6.10 17.69 -29.27
CA ASN A 373 -5.00 16.74 -29.06
C ASN A 373 -3.74 17.45 -28.55
N PHE A 374 -2.99 16.82 -27.65
CA PHE A 374 -1.66 17.26 -27.20
C PHE A 374 -0.70 16.09 -27.40
N ILE A 375 0.25 16.24 -28.32
CA ILE A 375 1.13 15.16 -28.78
C ILE A 375 2.59 15.60 -28.73
N GLY A 376 3.46 14.82 -28.09
CA GLY A 376 4.92 15.01 -28.19
C GLY A 376 5.47 16.27 -27.51
N ASN A 377 4.69 16.93 -26.64
CA ASN A 377 5.13 18.16 -25.98
C ASN A 377 6.03 17.82 -24.78
N GLU A 378 7.16 18.52 -24.64
CA GLU A 378 8.18 18.24 -23.62
C GLU A 378 8.51 19.48 -22.77
N ALA A 379 8.68 19.27 -21.46
CA ALA A 379 9.24 20.25 -20.52
C ALA A 379 10.49 19.64 -19.86
N ILE A 380 11.68 20.11 -20.25
CA ILE A 380 12.96 19.49 -19.88
C ILE A 380 13.92 20.56 -19.33
N SER A 381 14.23 20.44 -18.05
CA SER A 381 15.22 21.28 -17.37
C SER A 381 16.62 21.11 -17.96
N ALA A 382 17.37 22.21 -18.04
CA ALA A 382 18.73 22.23 -18.59
C ALA A 382 19.81 21.72 -17.61
N GLY A 383 19.44 21.30 -16.39
CA GLY A 383 20.36 20.66 -15.44
C GLY A 383 21.26 21.58 -14.61
N ALA A 384 21.08 22.91 -14.68
CA ALA A 384 21.71 23.86 -13.78
C ALA A 384 20.80 25.10 -13.58
N ALA A 385 20.51 25.43 -12.32
CA ALA A 385 19.92 26.71 -11.93
C ALA A 385 21.01 27.76 -11.62
N GLU A 386 20.62 29.01 -11.33
CA GLU A 386 21.56 30.07 -10.90
C GLU A 386 22.45 29.67 -9.70
N SER A 387 23.65 30.24 -9.67
CA SER A 387 24.62 30.07 -8.58
C SER A 387 24.04 30.53 -7.23
N GLY A 388 23.65 29.56 -6.40
CA GLY A 388 22.98 29.79 -5.11
C GLY A 388 21.73 28.95 -4.89
N SER A 389 21.22 28.25 -5.90
CA SER A 389 20.23 27.18 -5.70
C SER A 389 20.89 25.95 -5.03
N SER A 390 20.12 25.21 -4.24
CA SER A 390 20.50 23.90 -3.68
C SER A 390 20.10 22.72 -4.57
N PHE A 391 19.22 22.96 -5.55
CA PHE A 391 18.65 21.94 -6.43
C PHE A 391 18.60 22.44 -7.87
N ALA A 392 18.73 21.50 -8.81
CA ALA A 392 18.38 21.76 -10.20
C ALA A 392 16.87 22.02 -10.35
N GLN A 393 16.42 22.30 -11.57
CA GLN A 393 15.07 22.78 -11.81
C GLN A 393 14.08 21.65 -12.12
N TYR A 394 12.82 21.86 -11.78
CA TYR A 394 11.75 20.91 -12.02
C TYR A 394 11.26 20.92 -13.48
N GLY A 395 10.94 19.74 -14.00
CA GLY A 395 10.15 19.57 -15.22
C GLY A 395 8.66 19.53 -14.88
N LEU A 396 7.87 20.50 -15.32
CA LEU A 396 6.48 20.67 -14.90
C LEU A 396 5.53 20.75 -16.09
N GLY A 397 4.61 19.80 -16.22
CA GLY A 397 3.51 19.89 -17.20
C GLY A 397 3.98 19.77 -18.64
N GLY A 398 4.32 18.56 -19.08
CA GLY A 398 4.89 18.32 -20.42
C GLY A 398 4.05 18.90 -21.57
N ALA A 399 2.72 18.88 -21.45
CA ALA A 399 1.84 19.68 -22.30
C ALA A 399 1.36 20.97 -21.62
N ILE A 400 0.79 20.90 -20.42
CA ILE A 400 0.14 22.04 -19.76
C ILE A 400 0.71 22.22 -18.35
N ALA A 401 1.17 23.43 -18.02
CA ALA A 401 1.42 23.86 -16.65
C ALA A 401 0.40 24.94 -16.27
N ALA A 402 -0.31 24.75 -15.15
CA ALA A 402 -1.37 25.62 -14.68
C ALA A 402 -1.18 26.06 -13.23
N TYR A 403 -1.21 27.37 -12.99
CA TYR A 403 -1.07 27.99 -11.67
C TYR A 403 -2.28 28.86 -11.35
N ALA A 404 -2.86 28.72 -10.15
CA ALA A 404 -4.01 29.49 -9.66
C ALA A 404 -5.19 29.61 -10.67
N SER A 405 -5.40 28.59 -11.51
CA SER A 405 -6.24 28.62 -12.70
C SER A 405 -7.44 27.66 -12.59
N THR A 406 -8.40 27.78 -13.51
CA THR A 406 -9.45 26.76 -13.69
C THR A 406 -9.23 26.06 -15.03
N VAL A 407 -8.96 24.75 -15.01
CA VAL A 407 -8.64 23.95 -16.20
C VAL A 407 -9.74 22.93 -16.47
N SER A 408 -10.46 23.08 -17.57
CA SER A 408 -11.47 22.12 -18.03
C SER A 408 -11.05 21.47 -19.34
N VAL A 409 -11.03 20.14 -19.35
CA VAL A 409 -10.61 19.32 -20.50
C VAL A 409 -11.74 18.35 -20.85
N SER A 410 -12.26 18.45 -22.07
CA SER A 410 -13.36 17.63 -22.57
C SER A 410 -13.05 16.98 -23.92
N ASP A 411 -13.44 15.71 -24.07
CA ASP A 411 -13.37 14.95 -25.34
C ASP A 411 -12.00 14.99 -26.06
N SER A 412 -10.91 15.07 -25.28
CA SER A 412 -9.55 15.41 -25.77
C SER A 412 -8.52 14.29 -25.50
N THR A 413 -7.38 14.32 -26.19
CA THR A 413 -6.34 13.29 -26.12
C THR A 413 -4.96 13.87 -25.79
N PHE A 414 -4.27 13.29 -24.81
CA PHE A 414 -2.89 13.61 -24.44
C PHE A 414 -2.01 12.37 -24.67
N ARG A 415 -1.06 12.48 -25.60
CA ARG A 415 -0.19 11.40 -26.07
C ARG A 415 1.29 11.79 -26.02
N TYR A 416 2.17 10.95 -25.45
CA TYR A 416 3.63 11.13 -25.57
C TYR A 416 4.15 12.47 -25.05
N ASN A 417 3.43 13.12 -24.13
CA ASN A 417 3.91 14.34 -23.48
C ASN A 417 4.83 13.96 -22.32
N ARG A 418 5.87 14.75 -22.09
CA ARG A 418 6.96 14.41 -21.16
C ARG A 418 7.37 15.59 -20.28
N ALA A 419 7.61 15.31 -19.01
CA ALA A 419 8.37 16.21 -18.14
C ALA A 419 9.66 15.54 -17.65
N SER A 420 10.75 16.29 -17.57
CA SER A 420 12.05 15.79 -17.09
C SER A 420 12.69 16.80 -16.13
N GLY A 421 13.00 16.34 -14.93
CA GLY A 421 13.72 17.11 -13.92
C GLY A 421 15.18 17.30 -14.31
N GLY A 422 15.80 18.35 -13.78
CA GLY A 422 17.22 18.63 -14.01
C GLY A 422 18.09 17.60 -13.30
N ASN A 423 19.09 17.09 -14.00
CA ASN A 423 20.21 16.39 -13.38
C ASN A 423 20.92 17.32 -12.38
N ASN A 424 21.71 16.73 -11.48
CA ASN A 424 22.51 17.48 -10.53
C ASN A 424 23.75 18.13 -11.21
N ASP A 425 24.37 19.10 -10.54
CA ASP A 425 25.67 19.66 -10.93
C ASP A 425 26.67 19.61 -9.75
N ILE A 426 27.74 20.42 -9.75
CA ILE A 426 28.74 20.43 -8.66
C ILE A 426 28.30 21.23 -7.41
N HIS A 427 27.17 21.95 -7.46
CA HIS A 427 26.63 22.76 -6.37
C HIS A 427 25.16 22.39 -6.01
N GLN A 428 24.44 21.71 -6.91
CA GLN A 428 23.01 21.43 -6.83
C GLN A 428 22.71 19.94 -6.85
N GLN A 429 21.75 19.49 -6.02
CA GLN A 429 21.18 18.14 -6.10
C GLN A 429 20.22 17.99 -7.30
N ALA A 430 19.96 16.75 -7.73
CA ALA A 430 19.03 16.47 -8.83
C ALA A 430 17.59 16.82 -8.45
N SER A 431 16.75 17.06 -9.47
CA SER A 431 15.42 17.65 -9.29
C SER A 431 14.30 16.87 -9.96
N GLY A 432 13.06 17.18 -9.59
CA GLY A 432 11.91 16.34 -9.91
C GLY A 432 11.20 16.63 -11.23
N ALA A 433 10.34 15.70 -11.67
CA ALA A 433 9.37 15.93 -12.74
C ALA A 433 7.94 15.62 -12.30
N LEU A 434 7.03 16.56 -12.59
CA LEU A 434 5.65 16.54 -12.13
C LEU A 434 4.68 16.76 -13.32
N GLY A 435 3.72 15.85 -13.52
CA GLY A 435 2.67 16.00 -14.54
C GLY A 435 3.15 15.84 -15.98
N GLY A 436 3.26 14.59 -16.46
CA GLY A 436 3.82 14.31 -17.80
C GLY A 436 3.02 14.92 -18.94
N ALA A 437 1.70 15.05 -18.78
CA ALA A 437 0.84 15.84 -19.64
C ALA A 437 0.38 17.14 -18.97
N ILE A 438 -0.18 17.07 -17.75
CA ILE A 438 -0.73 18.24 -17.04
C ILE A 438 -0.13 18.34 -15.65
N PHE A 439 0.47 19.49 -15.34
CA PHE A 439 0.77 19.95 -14.00
C PHE A 439 -0.19 21.07 -13.61
N ALA A 440 -0.79 20.98 -12.43
CA ALA A 440 -1.73 21.98 -11.91
C ALA A 440 -1.51 22.23 -10.42
N GLN A 441 -1.22 23.49 -10.05
CA GLN A 441 -1.01 23.91 -8.67
C GLN A 441 -2.03 24.99 -8.26
N ASN A 442 -2.68 24.79 -7.12
CA ASN A 442 -3.76 25.64 -6.60
C ASN A 442 -4.86 25.92 -7.65
N SER A 443 -5.10 24.95 -8.54
CA SER A 443 -5.90 25.09 -9.75
C SER A 443 -7.00 24.03 -9.81
N GLU A 444 -8.25 24.41 -10.00
CA GLU A 444 -9.37 23.46 -10.13
C GLU A 444 -9.28 22.75 -11.48
N VAL A 445 -9.34 21.41 -11.48
CA VAL A 445 -9.19 20.59 -12.69
C VAL A 445 -10.42 19.70 -12.91
N THR A 446 -11.03 19.81 -14.09
CA THR A 446 -12.10 18.93 -14.57
C THR A 446 -11.66 18.19 -15.84
N LEU A 447 -11.62 16.85 -15.78
CA LEU A 447 -11.27 15.98 -16.90
C LEU A 447 -12.48 15.12 -17.30
N LEU A 448 -12.95 15.25 -18.55
CA LEU A 448 -14.21 14.67 -19.02
C LEU A 448 -14.04 13.96 -20.37
N ARG A 449 -14.46 12.68 -20.47
CA ARG A 449 -14.48 11.89 -21.73
C ARG A 449 -13.15 11.88 -22.51
N SER A 450 -12.03 12.02 -21.81
CA SER A 450 -10.71 12.28 -22.39
C SER A 450 -9.75 11.09 -22.22
N GLN A 451 -8.64 11.08 -22.96
CA GLN A 451 -7.65 9.98 -22.95
C GLN A 451 -6.24 10.50 -22.68
N PHE A 452 -5.53 9.84 -21.76
CA PHE A 452 -4.13 10.10 -21.42
C PHE A 452 -3.33 8.82 -21.65
N THR A 453 -2.51 8.78 -22.70
CA THR A 453 -1.78 7.58 -23.11
C THR A 453 -0.30 7.87 -23.36
N ASP A 454 0.61 7.00 -22.94
CA ASP A 454 2.06 7.15 -23.20
C ASP A 454 2.70 8.45 -22.66
N ASN A 455 2.10 9.14 -21.70
CA ASN A 455 2.71 10.33 -21.09
C ASN A 455 3.70 9.90 -19.98
N SER A 456 4.76 10.68 -19.76
CA SER A 456 5.85 10.28 -18.86
C SER A 456 6.44 11.41 -18.01
N VAL A 457 6.88 11.08 -16.79
CA VAL A 457 7.73 11.94 -15.97
C VAL A 457 9.00 11.22 -15.56
N SER A 458 10.14 11.91 -15.67
CA SER A 458 11.46 11.41 -15.24
C SER A 458 12.08 12.36 -14.23
N GLY A 459 12.45 11.86 -13.05
CA GLY A 459 13.38 12.60 -12.20
C GLY A 459 14.72 12.81 -12.91
N GLY A 460 15.43 13.89 -12.56
CA GLY A 460 16.81 14.10 -13.00
C GLY A 460 17.76 13.15 -12.28
N ALA A 461 18.86 12.76 -12.92
CA ALA A 461 19.83 11.84 -12.35
C ALA A 461 20.96 12.54 -11.59
N GLY A 462 21.58 11.83 -10.66
CA GLY A 462 22.93 12.12 -10.17
C GLY A 462 23.95 11.77 -11.26
N VAL A 463 24.70 12.77 -11.73
CA VAL A 463 25.68 12.69 -12.82
C VAL A 463 27.02 13.35 -12.50
N THR A 464 27.12 14.17 -11.45
CA THR A 464 28.38 14.71 -10.93
C THR A 464 28.44 14.65 -9.40
N PRO A 465 29.62 14.49 -8.77
CA PRO A 465 29.78 14.75 -7.34
C PRO A 465 29.51 16.23 -7.00
N ILE A 466 28.98 16.49 -5.80
CA ILE A 466 28.61 17.85 -5.34
C ILE A 466 29.59 18.31 -4.25
N GLU A 467 30.13 19.53 -4.36
CA GLU A 467 31.06 20.09 -3.35
C GLU A 467 30.32 20.50 -2.05
N ASP A 468 29.05 20.91 -2.16
CA ASP A 468 28.24 21.49 -1.08
C ASP A 468 27.30 20.49 -0.35
N PHE A 469 27.13 19.25 -0.84
CA PHE A 469 26.12 18.29 -0.34
C PHE A 469 26.70 16.90 -0.06
N PRO A 470 26.21 16.17 0.98
CA PRO A 470 26.76 14.88 1.39
C PRO A 470 26.31 13.68 0.53
N SER A 471 25.39 13.88 -0.41
CA SER A 471 24.84 12.86 -1.29
C SER A 471 24.33 13.48 -2.58
N SER A 472 24.46 12.75 -3.69
CA SER A 472 24.10 13.19 -5.04
C SER A 472 22.93 12.36 -5.58
N ASP A 473 21.81 12.46 -4.86
CA ASP A 473 20.63 11.59 -4.98
C ASP A 473 19.80 11.86 -6.24
N GLY A 474 19.06 10.85 -6.69
CA GLY A 474 18.16 10.93 -7.83
C GLY A 474 16.88 11.73 -7.56
N GLY A 475 16.48 12.55 -8.53
CA GLY A 475 15.29 13.39 -8.45
C GLY A 475 13.97 12.59 -8.47
N TRP A 476 12.90 13.18 -7.95
CA TRP A 476 11.60 12.51 -7.79
C TRP A 476 10.70 12.63 -9.04
N ALA A 477 9.70 11.75 -9.15
CA ALA A 477 8.83 11.66 -10.31
C ALA A 477 7.37 11.45 -9.90
N ALA A 478 6.46 12.36 -10.25
CA ALA A 478 5.06 12.26 -9.82
C ALA A 478 4.03 12.59 -10.91
N GLY A 479 2.98 11.77 -11.02
CA GLY A 479 1.86 12.03 -11.93
C GLY A 479 2.24 11.85 -13.41
N GLY A 480 2.46 10.60 -13.82
CA GLY A 480 2.96 10.27 -15.18
C GLY A 480 2.13 10.84 -16.34
N ALA A 481 0.84 11.09 -16.11
CA ALA A 481 0.03 11.96 -16.98
C ALA A 481 -0.36 13.26 -16.27
N VAL A 482 -0.88 13.20 -15.04
CA VAL A 482 -1.49 14.35 -14.37
C VAL A 482 -0.96 14.49 -12.95
N TYR A 483 -0.57 15.70 -12.58
CA TYR A 483 -0.23 16.14 -11.23
C TYR A 483 -1.18 17.28 -10.83
N THR A 484 -1.87 17.14 -9.70
CA THR A 484 -2.71 18.21 -9.13
C THR A 484 -2.40 18.43 -7.65
N ALA A 485 -2.15 19.66 -7.23
CA ALA A 485 -1.97 20.02 -5.82
C ALA A 485 -2.85 21.20 -5.38
N GLY A 486 -3.42 21.09 -4.18
CA GLY A 486 -4.06 22.20 -3.44
C GLY A 486 -5.44 22.66 -3.92
N ALA A 487 -6.06 21.99 -4.87
CA ALA A 487 -7.41 22.30 -5.36
C ALA A 487 -8.12 21.04 -5.88
N ALA A 488 -9.44 21.12 -6.03
CA ALA A 488 -10.28 19.97 -6.36
C ALA A 488 -10.00 19.38 -7.76
N LEU A 489 -10.07 18.05 -7.85
CA LEU A 489 -9.95 17.30 -9.09
C LEU A 489 -11.20 16.44 -9.33
N SER A 490 -11.86 16.67 -10.47
CA SER A 490 -12.99 15.88 -10.96
C SER A 490 -12.62 15.14 -12.25
N VAL A 491 -12.77 13.83 -12.27
CA VAL A 491 -12.41 12.95 -13.40
C VAL A 491 -13.59 12.06 -13.75
N THR A 492 -14.16 12.25 -14.95
CA THR A 492 -15.37 11.54 -15.40
C THR A 492 -15.18 10.94 -16.79
N LYS A 493 -15.34 9.62 -16.92
CA LYS A 493 -15.23 8.89 -18.21
C LYS A 493 -13.86 9.04 -18.89
N VAL A 494 -12.79 9.12 -18.10
CA VAL A 494 -11.41 9.29 -18.58
C VAL A 494 -10.68 7.95 -18.61
N THR A 495 -9.76 7.77 -19.56
CA THR A 495 -8.87 6.59 -19.62
C THR A 495 -7.40 7.00 -19.55
N PHE A 496 -6.68 6.44 -18.58
CA PHE A 496 -5.24 6.55 -18.40
C PHE A 496 -4.58 5.22 -18.76
N THR A 497 -3.80 5.17 -19.85
CA THR A 497 -3.17 3.93 -20.35
C THR A 497 -1.67 4.07 -20.57
N ARG A 498 -0.86 3.21 -19.93
CA ARG A 498 0.61 3.17 -20.14
C ARG A 498 1.31 4.53 -19.94
N ASN A 499 0.84 5.31 -18.98
CA ASN A 499 1.59 6.47 -18.50
C ASN A 499 2.62 6.00 -17.46
N SER A 500 3.72 6.74 -17.29
CA SER A 500 4.84 6.33 -16.44
C SER A 500 5.40 7.45 -15.57
N ALA A 501 5.73 7.13 -14.33
CA ALA A 501 6.61 7.93 -13.48
C ALA A 501 7.88 7.12 -13.18
N THR A 502 9.05 7.69 -13.45
CA THR A 502 10.35 7.04 -13.22
C THR A 502 11.25 7.97 -12.41
N GLY A 503 11.65 7.55 -11.21
CA GLY A 503 12.59 8.31 -10.38
C GLY A 503 13.97 8.37 -11.05
N GLY A 504 14.69 9.47 -10.86
CA GLY A 504 16.05 9.59 -11.38
C GLY A 504 17.00 8.63 -10.69
N ASP A 505 18.03 8.18 -11.41
CA ASP A 505 19.08 7.35 -10.82
C ASP A 505 20.00 8.21 -9.92
N GLY A 506 20.52 7.64 -8.83
CA GLY A 506 21.51 8.29 -7.96
C GLY A 506 22.93 8.22 -8.53
N LEU A 507 23.80 9.16 -8.15
CA LEU A 507 25.15 9.27 -8.71
C LEU A 507 25.97 7.99 -8.58
N ASP A 508 26.52 7.53 -9.70
CA ASP A 508 27.57 6.51 -9.76
C ASP A 508 28.93 7.11 -9.38
N GLY A 509 29.43 6.76 -8.19
CA GLY A 509 30.69 7.25 -7.64
C GLY A 509 31.94 6.61 -8.26
N SER A 510 31.82 5.86 -9.36
CA SER A 510 32.98 5.47 -10.18
C SER A 510 33.55 6.63 -11.01
N GLU A 511 32.83 7.74 -11.12
CA GLU A 511 33.35 9.04 -11.55
C GLU A 511 34.45 9.54 -10.58
N SER A 512 35.60 10.00 -11.10
CA SER A 512 36.79 10.27 -10.28
C SER A 512 36.74 11.62 -9.54
N ASN A 513 36.22 11.62 -8.31
CA ASN A 513 36.06 12.81 -7.46
C ASN A 513 37.38 13.25 -6.77
N PRO A 514 37.75 14.55 -6.80
CA PRO A 514 38.85 15.10 -6.00
C PRO A 514 38.57 15.28 -4.49
N PHE A 515 37.30 15.29 -4.07
CA PHE A 515 36.84 15.81 -2.78
C PHE A 515 36.25 14.75 -1.83
N GLY A 516 35.61 13.71 -2.36
CA GLY A 516 34.85 12.72 -1.59
C GLY A 516 34.70 11.36 -2.29
N ASN A 517 33.77 10.54 -1.79
CA ASN A 517 33.40 9.23 -2.36
C ASN A 517 31.88 9.18 -2.54
N ASP A 518 31.31 10.23 -3.11
CA ASP A 518 29.87 10.49 -3.07
C ASP A 518 29.10 9.55 -4.00
N VAL A 519 27.99 8.99 -3.50
CA VAL A 519 27.07 8.12 -4.24
C VAL A 519 25.65 8.45 -3.81
N GLY A 520 24.73 8.49 -4.78
CA GLY A 520 23.33 8.86 -4.57
C GLY A 520 22.39 7.67 -4.36
N ALA A 521 21.39 7.85 -3.51
CA ALA A 521 20.19 7.03 -3.47
C ALA A 521 19.32 7.24 -4.72
N GLY A 522 18.51 6.23 -5.05
CA GLY A 522 17.57 6.30 -6.17
C GLY A 522 16.35 7.16 -5.88
N GLY A 523 15.89 7.93 -6.87
CA GLY A 523 14.75 8.83 -6.74
C GLY A 523 13.40 8.12 -6.61
N ASN A 524 12.46 8.71 -5.87
CA ASN A 524 11.12 8.15 -5.69
C ASN A 524 10.21 8.41 -6.91
N ALA A 525 9.38 7.43 -7.28
CA ALA A 525 8.34 7.57 -8.28
C ALA A 525 6.95 7.30 -7.70
N THR A 526 5.98 8.18 -7.95
CA THR A 526 4.62 8.03 -7.43
C THR A 526 3.51 8.41 -8.42
N GLY A 527 2.42 7.65 -8.45
CA GLY A 527 1.24 8.00 -9.27
C GLY A 527 1.52 7.87 -10.76
N GLY A 528 1.73 6.64 -11.23
CA GLY A 528 2.16 6.34 -12.60
C GLY A 528 1.26 6.92 -13.70
N ALA A 529 -0.01 7.23 -13.39
CA ALA A 529 -0.86 8.10 -14.20
C ALA A 529 -1.21 9.42 -13.50
N LEU A 530 -1.64 9.36 -12.25
CA LEU A 530 -2.23 10.48 -11.52
C LEU A 530 -1.60 10.63 -10.13
N TRP A 531 -1.15 11.84 -9.82
CA TRP A 531 -0.80 12.27 -8.46
C TRP A 531 -1.73 13.39 -8.00
N VAL A 532 -2.23 13.28 -6.77
CA VAL A 532 -3.10 14.26 -6.13
C VAL A 532 -2.58 14.59 -4.73
N GLN A 533 -2.47 15.87 -4.41
CA GLN A 533 -2.07 16.36 -3.09
C GLN A 533 -3.09 17.38 -2.59
N GLY A 534 -3.61 17.23 -1.37
CA GLY A 534 -4.48 18.22 -0.74
C GLY A 534 -3.70 19.42 -0.19
N VAL A 535 -4.32 20.20 0.69
CA VAL A 535 -3.65 21.30 1.41
C VAL A 535 -4.02 21.30 2.89
N GLY A 536 -3.00 21.32 3.74
CA GLY A 536 -3.14 21.55 5.19
C GLY A 536 -2.74 20.38 6.07
N GLN A 537 -3.02 20.55 7.36
CA GLN A 537 -2.65 19.64 8.46
C GLN A 537 -3.91 19.23 9.27
N SER A 538 -5.09 19.20 8.66
CA SER A 538 -6.37 18.91 9.32
C SER A 538 -7.47 18.57 8.31
N GLN A 539 -8.40 17.70 8.72
CA GLN A 539 -9.64 17.38 8.00
C GLN A 539 -10.47 18.63 7.60
N THR A 540 -10.35 19.75 8.31
CA THR A 540 -11.14 20.97 8.06
C THR A 540 -10.90 21.60 6.68
N TYR A 541 -9.78 21.28 6.02
CA TYR A 541 -9.39 21.83 4.71
C TYR A 541 -9.30 20.75 3.63
N ALA A 542 -10.06 19.66 3.79
CA ALA A 542 -9.95 18.51 2.91
C ALA A 542 -10.32 18.82 1.45
N VAL A 543 -9.55 18.28 0.51
CA VAL A 543 -9.67 18.59 -0.93
C VAL A 543 -10.39 17.46 -1.68
N PRO A 544 -11.47 17.74 -2.44
CA PRO A 544 -12.20 16.71 -3.19
C PRO A 544 -11.40 16.05 -4.33
N LEU A 545 -11.41 14.72 -4.34
CA LEU A 545 -10.97 13.87 -5.44
C LEU A 545 -12.13 12.97 -5.88
N VAL A 546 -12.72 13.27 -7.04
CA VAL A 546 -13.88 12.55 -7.59
C VAL A 546 -13.49 11.78 -8.85
N LEU A 547 -13.59 10.45 -8.79
CA LEU A 547 -13.32 9.55 -9.91
C LEU A 547 -14.60 8.77 -10.28
N GLN A 548 -15.22 9.09 -11.42
CA GLN A 548 -16.41 8.41 -11.93
C GLN A 548 -16.17 7.78 -13.32
N GLN A 549 -16.41 6.47 -13.44
CA GLN A 549 -16.29 5.72 -14.70
C GLN A 549 -14.88 5.86 -15.35
N VAL A 550 -13.84 5.85 -14.51
CA VAL A 550 -12.44 6.07 -14.91
C VAL A 550 -11.72 4.72 -15.08
N VAL A 551 -10.84 4.62 -16.09
CA VAL A 551 -10.03 3.42 -16.34
C VAL A 551 -8.54 3.74 -16.25
N PHE A 552 -7.83 3.07 -15.37
CA PHE A 552 -6.38 3.09 -15.24
C PHE A 552 -5.80 1.74 -15.68
N ARG A 553 -5.10 1.70 -16.81
CA ARG A 553 -4.59 0.46 -17.40
C ARG A 553 -3.08 0.48 -17.66
N ALA A 554 -2.37 -0.49 -17.10
CA ALA A 554 -0.94 -0.71 -17.34
C ALA A 554 -0.06 0.55 -17.18
N ASN A 555 -0.42 1.44 -16.26
CA ASN A 555 0.44 2.56 -15.86
C ASN A 555 1.52 2.07 -14.88
N THR A 556 2.60 2.82 -14.73
CA THR A 556 3.77 2.35 -13.96
C THR A 556 4.41 3.47 -13.14
N ALA A 557 4.76 3.17 -11.88
CA ALA A 557 5.62 3.99 -11.04
C ALA A 557 6.86 3.17 -10.67
N THR A 558 8.04 3.58 -11.15
CA THR A 558 9.31 2.88 -10.97
C THR A 558 10.32 3.77 -10.25
N GLY A 559 10.73 3.40 -9.04
CA GLY A 559 11.80 4.11 -8.34
C GLY A 559 13.13 3.99 -9.08
N GLY A 560 13.94 5.06 -9.05
CA GLY A 560 15.26 5.09 -9.67
C GLY A 560 16.23 4.14 -8.99
N THR A 561 17.27 3.71 -9.70
CA THR A 561 18.36 2.92 -9.11
C THR A 561 19.33 3.82 -8.34
N SER A 562 19.96 3.31 -7.29
CA SER A 562 21.12 3.99 -6.69
C SER A 562 22.40 3.71 -7.45
N GLY A 563 23.36 4.61 -7.32
CA GLY A 563 24.63 4.52 -8.04
C GLY A 563 25.57 3.42 -7.56
N ASN A 564 26.59 3.13 -8.37
CA ASN A 564 27.67 2.20 -8.03
C ASN A 564 28.81 2.89 -7.26
N GLN A 565 29.63 2.08 -6.56
CA GLN A 565 30.73 2.56 -5.73
C GLN A 565 32.05 2.64 -6.52
N GLY A 566 32.74 3.78 -6.49
CA GLY A 566 34.15 3.88 -6.90
C GLY A 566 35.17 3.62 -5.79
N SER A 567 34.74 3.60 -4.52
CA SER A 567 35.61 3.41 -3.34
C SER A 567 35.43 2.02 -2.70
N ALA A 568 36.44 1.54 -1.98
CA ALA A 568 36.45 0.20 -1.40
C ALA A 568 35.72 0.04 -0.05
N PHE A 569 35.20 1.12 0.56
CA PHE A 569 34.85 1.15 1.98
C PHE A 569 33.43 1.65 2.32
N LEU A 570 32.57 1.90 1.33
CA LEU A 570 31.19 2.38 1.54
C LEU A 570 30.14 1.34 1.10
N SER A 571 28.98 1.32 1.77
CA SER A 571 27.78 0.62 1.31
C SER A 571 27.16 1.34 0.12
N GLY A 572 26.63 0.59 -0.87
CA GLY A 572 25.87 1.20 -1.97
C GLY A 572 24.55 1.76 -1.45
N GLN A 573 23.94 2.77 -2.07
CA GLN A 573 22.77 3.45 -1.47
C GLN A 573 21.44 2.70 -1.65
N GLN A 574 20.37 3.14 -0.97
CA GLN A 574 19.02 2.60 -1.14
C GLN A 574 18.45 2.86 -2.56
N GLY A 575 17.74 1.87 -3.10
CA GLY A 575 16.95 2.06 -4.32
C GLY A 575 15.67 2.89 -4.06
N GLY A 576 15.22 3.66 -5.06
CA GLY A 576 14.07 4.56 -4.91
C GLY A 576 12.74 3.85 -4.71
N ARG A 577 11.78 4.48 -4.02
CA ARG A 577 10.43 3.91 -3.77
C ARG A 577 9.55 4.01 -5.02
N GLY A 578 8.77 2.96 -5.27
CA GLY A 578 7.77 2.89 -6.35
C GLY A 578 6.36 2.83 -5.77
N ASN A 579 5.60 3.92 -5.88
CA ASN A 579 4.35 4.12 -5.16
C ASN A 579 3.16 4.35 -6.12
N GLY A 580 2.01 3.74 -5.86
CA GLY A 580 0.75 4.06 -6.57
C GLY A 580 0.85 3.90 -8.09
N GLY A 581 0.98 2.67 -8.58
CA GLY A 581 1.27 2.38 -10.00
C GLY A 581 0.32 3.03 -11.02
N ALA A 582 -0.90 3.39 -10.60
CA ALA A 582 -1.79 4.29 -11.33
C ALA A 582 -2.02 5.61 -10.59
N LEU A 583 -2.40 5.55 -9.31
CA LEU A 583 -2.82 6.67 -8.48
C LEU A 583 -1.99 6.75 -7.20
N GLY A 584 -1.35 7.89 -6.97
CA GLY A 584 -0.91 8.31 -5.64
C GLY A 584 -1.77 9.49 -5.18
N ALA A 585 -2.30 9.45 -3.96
CA ALA A 585 -3.13 10.52 -3.43
C ALA A 585 -2.83 10.76 -1.95
N VAL A 586 -2.40 11.97 -1.57
CA VAL A 586 -1.88 12.25 -0.22
C VAL A 586 -2.46 13.52 0.41
N GLN A 587 -2.40 13.58 1.74
CA GLN A 587 -2.71 14.75 2.58
C GLN A 587 -4.17 15.23 2.47
N TRP A 588 -5.03 14.71 3.35
CA TRP A 588 -6.39 15.18 3.62
C TRP A 588 -7.30 15.28 2.38
N LEU A 589 -7.33 14.24 1.56
CA LEU A 589 -8.23 14.17 0.40
C LEU A 589 -9.60 13.58 0.75
N GLU A 590 -10.68 14.19 0.25
CA GLU A 590 -12.02 13.59 0.24
C GLU A 590 -12.18 12.71 -0.99
N ILE A 591 -11.93 11.40 -0.86
CA ILE A 591 -11.81 10.52 -2.03
C ILE A 591 -13.12 9.77 -2.29
N THR A 592 -13.72 10.00 -3.45
CA THR A 592 -14.90 9.28 -3.94
C THR A 592 -14.58 8.57 -5.26
N MET A 593 -14.75 7.25 -5.29
CA MET A 593 -14.58 6.40 -6.48
C MET A 593 -15.87 5.64 -6.83
N GLU A 594 -16.33 5.76 -8.07
CA GLU A 594 -17.51 5.07 -8.58
C GLU A 594 -17.27 4.50 -9.99
N ASP A 595 -17.55 3.21 -10.18
CA ASP A 595 -17.34 2.48 -11.46
C ASP A 595 -15.90 2.60 -12.01
N VAL A 596 -14.90 2.69 -11.12
CA VAL A 596 -13.48 2.84 -11.49
C VAL A 596 -12.82 1.48 -11.73
N THR A 597 -11.97 1.37 -12.76
CA THR A 597 -11.20 0.17 -13.07
C THR A 597 -9.70 0.42 -12.99
N PHE A 598 -8.97 -0.42 -12.27
CA PHE A 598 -7.50 -0.47 -12.21
C PHE A 598 -7.01 -1.83 -12.72
N GLU A 599 -6.49 -1.89 -13.94
CA GLU A 599 -6.13 -3.13 -14.64
C GLU A 599 -4.62 -3.18 -15.00
N GLY A 600 -3.88 -4.09 -14.35
CA GLY A 600 -2.49 -4.42 -14.70
C GLY A 600 -1.47 -3.32 -14.44
N ASN A 601 -1.71 -2.40 -13.51
CA ASN A 601 -0.78 -1.33 -13.15
C ASN A 601 0.36 -1.87 -12.25
N LEU A 602 1.50 -1.17 -12.24
CA LEU A 602 2.73 -1.62 -11.59
C LEU A 602 3.35 -0.52 -10.71
N ALA A 603 3.61 -0.85 -9.46
CA ALA A 603 4.49 -0.09 -8.58
C ALA A 603 5.77 -0.93 -8.35
N GLU A 604 6.93 -0.41 -8.73
CA GLU A 604 8.21 -1.13 -8.71
C GLU A 604 9.30 -0.31 -8.03
N GLY A 605 9.94 -0.87 -7.01
CA GLY A 605 11.07 -0.23 -6.34
C GLY A 605 12.37 -0.34 -7.14
N GLY A 606 13.22 0.67 -7.05
CA GLY A 606 14.52 0.69 -7.72
C GLY A 606 15.53 -0.28 -7.12
N ALA A 607 16.57 -0.63 -7.87
CA ALA A 607 17.67 -1.44 -7.37
C ALA A 607 18.56 -0.67 -6.38
N ALA A 608 19.06 -1.36 -5.36
CA ALA A 608 20.09 -0.86 -4.46
C ALA A 608 21.51 -1.02 -5.04
N GLY A 609 22.42 -0.16 -4.62
CA GLY A 609 23.78 -0.09 -5.14
C GLY A 609 24.63 -1.29 -4.68
N PRO A 610 25.64 -1.72 -5.46
CA PRO A 610 26.58 -2.75 -5.04
C PRO A 610 27.37 -2.30 -3.80
N ASN A 611 27.61 -3.21 -2.86
CA ASN A 611 28.43 -2.94 -1.68
C ASN A 611 29.92 -3.06 -2.01
N ALA A 612 30.72 -2.12 -1.50
CA ALA A 612 32.16 -2.11 -1.73
C ALA A 612 32.90 -3.20 -0.94
N SER A 613 34.08 -3.61 -1.42
CA SER A 613 34.89 -4.69 -0.84
C SER A 613 35.60 -4.29 0.47
N GLY A 614 34.82 -4.16 1.55
CA GLY A 614 35.29 -3.78 2.88
C GLY A 614 34.34 -2.89 3.70
N ALA A 615 33.12 -2.61 3.21
CA ALA A 615 32.14 -1.74 3.85
C ALA A 615 31.53 -2.25 5.19
N GLY A 616 31.79 -3.50 5.58
CA GLY A 616 31.19 -4.15 6.74
C GLY A 616 29.83 -4.79 6.46
N SER A 617 29.05 -5.03 7.51
CA SER A 617 27.78 -5.77 7.49
C SER A 617 26.53 -4.93 7.20
N ASN A 618 26.67 -3.63 6.95
CA ASN A 618 25.52 -2.75 6.69
C ASN A 618 25.17 -2.82 5.20
N THR A 619 24.16 -3.63 4.87
CA THR A 619 23.78 -3.94 3.49
C THR A 619 22.50 -3.22 3.10
N GLU A 620 22.59 -2.26 2.18
CA GLU A 620 21.47 -1.38 1.87
C GLU A 620 20.38 -2.03 1.01
N THR A 621 19.17 -1.48 1.14
CA THR A 621 17.94 -2.19 0.75
C THR A 621 17.41 -1.78 -0.62
N GLY A 622 16.88 -2.74 -1.38
CA GLY A 622 16.13 -2.46 -2.60
C GLY A 622 14.92 -1.57 -2.32
N GLY A 623 14.50 -0.79 -3.31
CA GLY A 623 13.42 0.18 -3.14
C GLY A 623 12.09 -0.46 -2.73
N VAL A 624 11.37 0.21 -1.84
CA VAL A 624 10.05 -0.25 -1.37
C VAL A 624 9.00 -0.02 -2.45
N ALA A 625 8.07 -0.96 -2.65
CA ALA A 625 6.90 -0.80 -3.51
C ALA A 625 5.60 -0.74 -2.71
N GLN A 626 4.79 0.29 -2.96
CA GLN A 626 3.58 0.59 -2.19
C GLN A 626 2.38 0.81 -3.12
N GLY A 627 1.31 0.02 -2.97
CA GLY A 627 0.07 0.25 -3.71
C GLY A 627 0.20 0.01 -5.22
N GLY A 628 0.17 -1.26 -5.64
CA GLY A 628 0.40 -1.67 -7.04
C GLY A 628 -0.48 -0.97 -8.08
N ALA A 629 -1.67 -0.52 -7.69
CA ALA A 629 -2.46 0.48 -8.41
C ALA A 629 -2.60 1.80 -7.65
N VAL A 630 -2.89 1.74 -6.35
CA VAL A 630 -3.31 2.88 -5.54
C VAL A 630 -2.51 2.97 -4.25
N PHE A 631 -1.85 4.10 -4.05
CA PHE A 631 -1.22 4.49 -2.78
C PHE A 631 -1.96 5.70 -2.22
N LEU A 632 -2.55 5.57 -1.03
CA LEU A 632 -3.23 6.68 -0.33
C LEU A 632 -2.54 6.94 1.02
N ASP A 633 -2.17 8.19 1.31
CA ASP A 633 -1.64 8.59 2.62
C ASP A 633 -2.46 9.71 3.27
N SER A 634 -2.90 9.46 4.50
CA SER A 634 -3.71 10.37 5.32
C SER A 634 -4.91 11.01 4.59
N PRO A 635 -5.76 10.24 3.87
CA PRO A 635 -6.97 10.78 3.26
C PRO A 635 -7.98 11.22 4.34
N ALA A 636 -8.78 12.27 4.09
CA ALA A 636 -9.81 12.68 5.05
C ALA A 636 -10.93 11.63 5.18
N PHE A 637 -11.33 11.02 4.05
CA PHE A 637 -12.09 9.77 4.01
C PHE A 637 -11.94 9.08 2.65
N LEU A 638 -12.31 7.80 2.59
CA LEU A 638 -12.43 7.04 1.33
C LEU A 638 -13.82 6.40 1.19
N VAL A 639 -14.51 6.70 0.09
CA VAL A 639 -15.72 5.96 -0.34
C VAL A 639 -15.49 5.41 -1.74
N ALA A 640 -15.43 4.08 -1.86
CA ALA A 640 -15.25 3.36 -3.12
C ALA A 640 -16.43 2.42 -3.38
N THR A 641 -17.08 2.53 -4.54
CA THR A 641 -18.27 1.74 -4.90
C THR A 641 -18.14 1.20 -6.32
N ARG A 642 -18.39 -0.10 -6.52
CA ARG A 642 -18.28 -0.80 -7.81
C ARG A 642 -16.89 -0.64 -8.47
N VAL A 643 -15.82 -0.62 -7.67
CA VAL A 643 -14.44 -0.52 -8.16
C VAL A 643 -13.90 -1.91 -8.49
N SER A 644 -13.21 -2.04 -9.62
CA SER A 644 -12.56 -3.28 -10.07
C SER A 644 -11.04 -3.11 -10.11
N MET A 645 -10.31 -3.89 -9.32
CA MET A 645 -8.86 -3.87 -9.24
C MET A 645 -8.30 -5.23 -9.65
N ARG A 646 -7.69 -5.30 -10.83
CA ARG A 646 -7.30 -6.55 -11.48
C ARG A 646 -5.83 -6.56 -11.85
N HIS A 647 -5.14 -7.64 -11.48
CA HIS A 647 -3.77 -7.95 -11.93
C HIS A 647 -2.70 -6.88 -11.66
N ASN A 648 -2.96 -5.96 -10.74
CA ASN A 648 -2.00 -4.94 -10.35
C ASN A 648 -0.89 -5.57 -9.49
N THR A 649 0.30 -4.98 -9.50
CA THR A 649 1.47 -5.53 -8.80
C THR A 649 2.26 -4.45 -8.06
N ALA A 650 2.56 -4.69 -6.79
CA ALA A 650 3.64 -4.01 -6.06
C ALA A 650 4.85 -4.95 -6.00
N ARG A 651 6.01 -4.55 -6.52
CA ARG A 651 7.26 -5.34 -6.52
C ARG A 651 8.41 -4.54 -5.91
N GLY A 652 8.94 -4.99 -4.78
CA GLY A 652 10.13 -4.37 -4.21
C GLY A 652 11.37 -4.56 -5.10
N GLY A 653 12.29 -3.60 -5.06
CA GLY A 653 13.52 -3.60 -5.86
C GLY A 653 14.53 -4.66 -5.42
N THR A 654 15.58 -4.88 -6.22
CA THR A 654 16.65 -5.83 -5.87
C THR A 654 17.63 -5.21 -4.88
N GLY A 655 18.08 -6.00 -3.90
CA GLY A 655 19.12 -5.59 -2.95
C GLY A 655 20.51 -5.50 -3.57
N GLY A 656 21.42 -4.81 -2.88
CA GLY A 656 22.77 -4.50 -3.37
C GLY A 656 23.67 -5.73 -3.52
N ASN A 657 24.35 -5.86 -4.66
CA ASN A 657 25.29 -6.97 -4.89
C ASN A 657 26.57 -6.81 -4.08
N SER A 658 27.08 -7.89 -3.48
CA SER A 658 28.40 -7.97 -2.84
C SER A 658 29.34 -8.89 -3.61
N THR A 659 30.62 -8.50 -3.68
CA THR A 659 31.65 -9.35 -4.30
C THR A 659 31.96 -10.58 -3.45
N ALA A 660 32.37 -11.68 -4.06
CA ALA A 660 32.77 -12.87 -3.31
C ALA A 660 34.04 -12.59 -2.48
N ASP A 661 34.12 -13.18 -1.28
CA ASP A 661 35.23 -13.04 -0.32
C ASP A 661 35.55 -11.59 0.13
N SER A 662 34.60 -10.65 -0.06
CA SER A 662 34.74 -9.23 0.27
C SER A 662 34.78 -8.89 1.76
N GLY A 663 34.26 -9.78 2.61
CA GLY A 663 33.91 -9.45 4.00
C GLY A 663 32.66 -8.56 4.14
N THR A 664 31.83 -8.47 3.09
CA THR A 664 30.55 -7.74 3.08
C THR A 664 29.42 -8.62 2.61
N ASP A 665 28.26 -8.47 3.23
CA ASP A 665 27.07 -9.24 2.90
C ASP A 665 26.26 -8.57 1.77
N ALA A 666 25.34 -9.29 1.14
CA ALA A 666 24.48 -8.79 0.08
C ALA A 666 23.23 -8.09 0.63
N GLY A 667 22.83 -6.98 -0.01
CA GLY A 667 21.70 -6.14 0.37
C GLY A 667 20.34 -6.84 0.35
N GLU A 668 19.45 -6.39 1.23
CA GLU A 668 18.09 -6.94 1.30
C GLU A 668 17.26 -6.50 0.10
N GLY A 669 16.41 -7.40 -0.40
CA GLY A 669 15.39 -7.07 -1.38
C GLY A 669 14.35 -6.12 -0.81
N GLY A 670 13.87 -5.18 -1.62
CA GLY A 670 12.89 -4.19 -1.21
C GLY A 670 11.54 -4.78 -0.79
N TYR A 671 10.86 -4.09 0.11
CA TYR A 671 9.59 -4.56 0.67
C TYR A 671 8.41 -4.24 -0.25
N SER A 672 7.32 -5.01 -0.13
CA SER A 672 6.12 -4.83 -0.96
C SER A 672 4.83 -4.81 -0.13
N TYR A 673 4.06 -3.73 -0.27
CA TYR A 673 2.86 -3.48 0.51
C TYR A 673 1.68 -3.12 -0.41
N GLY A 674 0.56 -3.84 -0.30
CA GLY A 674 -0.66 -3.50 -1.01
C GLY A 674 -0.59 -3.80 -2.51
N GLY A 675 -0.79 -5.07 -2.89
CA GLY A 675 -0.67 -5.52 -4.28
C GLY A 675 -1.61 -4.83 -5.27
N ALA A 676 -2.75 -4.31 -4.80
CA ALA A 676 -3.51 -3.27 -5.48
C ALA A 676 -3.52 -1.95 -4.70
N VAL A 677 -3.79 -1.98 -3.39
CA VAL A 677 -3.98 -0.78 -2.56
C VAL A 677 -3.13 -0.83 -1.30
N LEU A 678 -2.41 0.25 -1.02
CA LEU A 678 -1.96 0.59 0.33
C LEU A 678 -2.74 1.82 0.84
N LEU A 679 -3.27 1.72 2.06
CA LEU A 679 -3.85 2.83 2.83
C LEU A 679 -2.95 3.12 4.02
N THR A 680 -2.28 4.27 4.04
CA THR A 680 -1.51 4.76 5.18
C THR A 680 -2.21 5.97 5.82
N ASN A 681 -1.95 6.21 7.10
CA ASN A 681 -2.41 7.39 7.82
C ASN A 681 -1.25 7.85 8.69
N SER A 682 -0.30 8.48 8.00
CA SER A 682 0.87 9.16 8.54
C SER A 682 0.44 10.55 9.03
N THR A 683 0.10 10.70 10.30
CA THR A 683 -0.47 11.97 10.85
C THR A 683 0.54 13.12 10.95
N GLY A 684 1.72 13.03 10.31
CA GLY A 684 2.73 14.11 10.27
C GLY A 684 3.31 14.52 11.62
N GLY A 685 3.19 13.68 12.65
CA GLY A 685 3.56 14.01 14.04
C GLY A 685 2.50 14.79 14.81
N LEU A 686 1.25 14.88 14.31
CA LEU A 686 0.13 15.41 15.07
C LEU A 686 -0.17 14.52 16.28
N GLN A 687 -0.48 15.18 17.40
CA GLN A 687 -0.34 14.62 18.75
C GLN A 687 -1.44 13.63 19.19
N GLU A 688 -2.46 13.38 18.35
CA GLU A 688 -3.61 12.53 18.67
C GLU A 688 -3.94 11.55 17.51
N PRO A 689 -4.39 10.31 17.80
CA PRO A 689 -4.71 9.31 16.76
C PRO A 689 -6.02 9.64 16.02
N VAL A 690 -5.90 10.23 14.84
CA VAL A 690 -7.06 10.53 13.97
C VAL A 690 -7.54 9.26 13.26
N VAL A 691 -8.72 8.76 13.63
CA VAL A 691 -9.38 7.65 12.91
C VAL A 691 -9.97 8.15 11.59
N ILE A 692 -9.57 7.53 10.49
CA ILE A 692 -10.11 7.84 9.14
C ILE A 692 -11.20 6.84 8.77
N ALA A 693 -12.30 7.33 8.18
CA ALA A 693 -13.41 6.51 7.71
C ALA A 693 -13.16 5.96 6.29
N VAL A 694 -13.29 4.63 6.14
CA VAL A 694 -13.11 3.91 4.88
C VAL A 694 -14.33 3.03 4.60
N SER A 695 -14.94 3.18 3.42
CA SER A 695 -16.09 2.37 2.99
C SER A 695 -15.91 1.87 1.56
N ILE A 696 -15.63 0.57 1.40
CA ILE A 696 -15.49 -0.10 0.11
C ILE A 696 -16.71 -1.02 -0.10
N ARG A 697 -17.45 -0.81 -1.18
CA ARG A 697 -18.75 -1.49 -1.45
C ARG A 697 -18.82 -2.09 -2.84
N ASP A 698 -19.41 -3.28 -2.96
CA ASP A 698 -19.74 -3.96 -4.22
C ASP A 698 -18.56 -4.03 -5.23
N SER A 699 -17.34 -4.13 -4.69
CA SER A 699 -16.08 -3.98 -5.42
C SER A 699 -15.31 -5.30 -5.47
N GLU A 700 -14.37 -5.43 -6.41
CA GLU A 700 -13.56 -6.64 -6.57
C GLU A 700 -12.05 -6.35 -6.65
N LEU A 701 -11.28 -7.21 -6.00
CA LEU A 701 -9.82 -7.23 -6.05
C LEU A 701 -9.43 -8.64 -6.54
N VAL A 702 -8.99 -8.75 -7.80
CA VAL A 702 -8.77 -10.03 -8.48
C VAL A 702 -7.33 -10.16 -8.99
N GLY A 703 -6.62 -11.20 -8.52
CA GLY A 703 -5.31 -11.58 -9.05
C GLY A 703 -4.19 -10.55 -8.87
N ASN A 704 -4.32 -9.64 -7.91
CA ASN A 704 -3.30 -8.63 -7.59
C ASN A 704 -2.17 -9.25 -6.75
N ARG A 705 -0.98 -8.62 -6.76
CA ARG A 705 0.24 -9.23 -6.20
C ARG A 705 1.10 -8.24 -5.42
N ALA A 706 1.44 -8.57 -4.17
CA ALA A 706 2.61 -8.04 -3.48
C ALA A 706 3.76 -9.05 -3.65
N VAL A 707 4.91 -8.59 -4.16
CA VAL A 707 6.09 -9.42 -4.44
C VAL A 707 7.34 -8.79 -3.82
N GLY A 708 7.95 -9.47 -2.86
CA GLY A 708 9.18 -9.03 -2.23
C GLY A 708 10.36 -9.01 -3.20
N GLY A 709 11.23 -8.01 -3.06
CA GLY A 709 12.42 -7.85 -3.87
C GLY A 709 13.40 -9.00 -3.74
N GLN A 710 14.20 -9.25 -4.77
CA GLN A 710 15.23 -10.29 -4.69
C GLN A 710 16.43 -9.81 -3.86
N PRO A 711 17.10 -10.71 -3.11
CA PRO A 711 18.37 -10.40 -2.49
C PRO A 711 19.40 -9.96 -3.53
N GLY A 712 20.38 -9.17 -3.10
CA GLY A 712 21.61 -9.01 -3.88
C GLY A 712 22.35 -10.34 -4.04
N THR A 713 23.18 -10.46 -5.07
CA THR A 713 24.11 -11.59 -5.21
C THR A 713 25.37 -11.33 -4.38
N GLY A 714 25.81 -12.31 -3.58
CA GLY A 714 27.00 -12.19 -2.71
C GLY A 714 26.96 -13.17 -1.53
N PRO A 715 27.81 -12.97 -0.51
CA PRO A 715 27.62 -13.57 0.82
C PRO A 715 26.26 -13.17 1.41
N VAL A 716 25.62 -14.06 2.17
CA VAL A 716 24.30 -13.80 2.77
C VAL A 716 24.49 -13.14 4.14
N PRO A 717 23.74 -12.08 4.47
CA PRO A 717 23.71 -11.42 5.79
C PRO A 717 23.88 -12.37 6.98
N ALA A 718 24.91 -12.10 7.77
CA ALA A 718 25.20 -12.78 9.03
C ALA A 718 24.25 -12.38 10.19
N ASP A 719 23.28 -11.50 9.93
CA ASP A 719 22.47 -10.78 10.92
C ASP A 719 21.30 -11.58 11.52
N GLY A 720 20.80 -12.59 10.81
CA GLY A 720 19.61 -13.36 11.21
C GLY A 720 18.35 -13.11 10.38
N LEU A 721 18.32 -12.07 9.54
CA LEU A 721 17.06 -11.50 9.03
C LEU A 721 16.66 -12.01 7.63
N GLY A 722 17.62 -12.49 6.83
CA GLY A 722 17.39 -13.08 5.51
C GLY A 722 17.18 -12.03 4.40
N ALA A 723 18.03 -12.06 3.37
CA ALA A 723 18.20 -10.97 2.40
C ALA A 723 17.07 -10.75 1.37
N GLY A 724 15.94 -11.45 1.44
CA GLY A 724 14.79 -11.17 0.57
C GLY A 724 14.03 -9.91 0.99
N GLY A 725 13.11 -9.44 0.16
CA GLY A 725 12.04 -8.55 0.59
C GLY A 725 10.81 -9.29 1.12
N LEU A 726 10.12 -8.69 2.10
CA LEU A 726 8.82 -9.16 2.58
C LEU A 726 7.67 -8.78 1.64
N ALA A 727 6.52 -9.44 1.81
CA ALA A 727 5.31 -9.14 1.03
C ALA A 727 4.03 -9.15 1.88
N GLN A 728 3.22 -8.12 1.73
CA GLN A 728 2.11 -7.84 2.63
C GLN A 728 0.88 -7.29 1.92
N GLY A 729 -0.28 -7.95 2.09
CA GLY A 729 -1.57 -7.46 1.62
C GLY A 729 -1.70 -7.57 0.10
N GLY A 730 -1.89 -8.79 -0.41
CA GLY A 730 -1.88 -9.05 -1.86
C GLY A 730 -2.97 -8.32 -2.65
N GLY A 731 -4.07 -7.93 -1.99
CA GLY A 731 -5.08 -7.01 -2.53
C GLY A 731 -4.99 -5.64 -1.86
N LEU A 732 -5.42 -5.57 -0.59
CA LEU A 732 -5.47 -4.37 0.24
C LEU A 732 -4.53 -4.52 1.46
N ASN A 733 -3.72 -3.50 1.71
CA ASN A 733 -2.99 -3.32 2.95
C ASN A 733 -3.42 -1.98 3.60
N MET A 734 -3.53 -1.95 4.92
CA MET A 734 -3.86 -0.77 5.72
C MET A 734 -2.78 -0.66 6.80
N SER A 735 -2.11 0.47 6.98
CA SER A 735 -0.93 0.56 7.87
C SER A 735 -1.04 1.62 8.97
N SER A 736 -2.25 1.89 9.46
CA SER A 736 -2.54 2.78 10.58
C SER A 736 -4.00 2.58 11.03
N LEU A 737 -4.51 3.44 11.92
CA LEU A 737 -5.87 3.36 12.48
C LEU A 737 -6.93 3.85 11.49
N PHE A 738 -7.89 2.97 11.15
CA PHE A 738 -9.00 3.24 10.24
C PHE A 738 -10.30 2.60 10.74
N LYS A 739 -11.43 3.31 10.61
CA LYS A 739 -12.76 2.70 10.73
C LYS A 739 -13.22 2.23 9.36
N THR A 740 -13.14 0.92 9.13
CA THR A 740 -13.21 0.32 7.79
C THR A 740 -14.44 -0.57 7.62
N HIS A 741 -15.25 -0.31 6.60
CA HIS A 741 -16.37 -1.16 6.21
C HIS A 741 -16.16 -1.75 4.80
N LEU A 742 -16.01 -3.08 4.71
CA LEU A 742 -15.92 -3.85 3.47
C LEU A 742 -17.23 -4.60 3.24
N ILE A 743 -18.08 -4.13 2.33
CA ILE A 743 -19.44 -4.67 2.12
C ILE A 743 -19.57 -5.24 0.69
N GLY A 744 -19.89 -6.52 0.57
CA GLY A 744 -20.05 -7.20 -0.74
C GLY A 744 -18.73 -7.35 -1.52
N VAL A 745 -17.57 -7.17 -0.87
CA VAL A 745 -16.27 -7.10 -1.56
C VAL A 745 -15.75 -8.49 -1.92
N ARG A 746 -15.14 -8.60 -3.10
CA ARG A 746 -14.68 -9.87 -3.69
C ARG A 746 -13.17 -9.91 -3.85
N PHE A 747 -12.48 -10.58 -2.93
CA PHE A 747 -11.04 -10.83 -3.02
C PHE A 747 -10.77 -12.20 -3.65
N VAL A 748 -10.32 -12.26 -4.90
CA VAL A 748 -10.17 -13.52 -5.65
C VAL A 748 -8.76 -13.69 -6.21
N GLY A 749 -8.03 -14.70 -5.74
CA GLY A 749 -6.74 -15.09 -6.31
C GLY A 749 -5.59 -14.10 -6.10
N ASN A 750 -5.72 -13.16 -5.16
CA ASN A 750 -4.64 -12.23 -4.81
C ASN A 750 -3.50 -12.98 -4.09
N SER A 751 -2.28 -12.44 -4.17
CA SER A 751 -1.11 -13.10 -3.58
C SER A 751 -0.17 -12.13 -2.88
N ALA A 752 0.25 -12.47 -1.67
CA ALA A 752 1.47 -11.97 -1.05
C ALA A 752 2.57 -13.02 -1.22
N GLN A 753 3.70 -12.66 -1.82
CA GLN A 753 4.83 -13.55 -2.09
C GLN A 753 6.13 -12.91 -1.65
N ALA A 754 6.67 -13.35 -0.53
CA ALA A 754 7.97 -12.92 -0.04
C ALA A 754 9.12 -13.54 -0.85
N SER A 755 10.29 -12.97 -0.65
CA SER A 755 11.57 -13.40 -1.20
C SER A 755 12.45 -14.00 -0.09
N GLN A 756 13.66 -14.44 -0.44
CA GLN A 756 14.51 -15.32 0.37
C GLN A 756 14.52 -14.99 1.87
N GLY A 757 14.01 -15.92 2.69
CA GLY A 757 14.10 -15.84 4.15
C GLY A 757 13.12 -14.89 4.85
N LYS A 758 12.34 -14.07 4.13
CA LYS A 758 11.30 -13.20 4.72
C LYS A 758 9.91 -13.86 4.76
N PHE A 759 9.05 -13.31 5.61
CA PHE A 759 7.66 -13.75 5.76
C PHE A 759 6.71 -13.07 4.77
N ALA A 760 5.56 -13.71 4.51
CA ALA A 760 4.45 -13.10 3.80
C ALA A 760 3.15 -13.14 4.60
N ALA A 761 2.42 -12.03 4.60
CA ALA A 761 1.16 -11.89 5.33
C ALA A 761 -0.01 -11.42 4.44
N GLY A 762 -1.23 -11.87 4.79
CA GLY A 762 -2.49 -11.36 4.23
C GLY A 762 -2.57 -11.47 2.71
N GLY A 763 -2.81 -12.69 2.20
CA GLY A 763 -2.85 -12.94 0.75
C GLY A 763 -3.87 -12.08 -0.02
N ALA A 764 -4.91 -11.58 0.66
CA ALA A 764 -5.88 -10.60 0.17
C ALA A 764 -5.90 -9.30 0.98
N LEU A 765 -5.88 -9.39 2.31
CA LEU A 765 -6.14 -8.28 3.23
C LEU A 765 -5.20 -8.32 4.45
N ILE A 766 -4.75 -7.16 4.90
CA ILE A 766 -4.07 -6.97 6.19
C ILE A 766 -4.79 -5.90 7.01
N ASN A 767 -4.97 -6.17 8.30
CA ASN A 767 -5.31 -5.23 9.37
C ASN A 767 -4.26 -5.39 10.49
N PRO A 768 -3.19 -4.57 10.55
CA PRO A 768 -1.97 -4.91 11.30
C PRO A 768 -1.80 -4.16 12.62
N PHE A 769 -2.77 -3.34 13.04
CA PHE A 769 -2.73 -2.63 14.32
C PHE A 769 -3.38 -3.45 15.42
N GLY A 770 -2.83 -3.43 16.63
CA GLY A 770 -3.31 -4.15 17.80
C GLY A 770 -4.62 -3.60 18.38
N GLU A 771 -4.83 -3.80 19.67
CA GLU A 771 -5.94 -3.17 20.39
C GLU A 771 -5.81 -1.63 20.31
N PRO A 772 -6.77 -0.90 19.71
CA PRO A 772 -6.73 0.55 19.72
C PRO A 772 -6.91 1.06 21.16
N PRO A 773 -6.42 2.27 21.51
CA PRO A 773 -6.66 2.84 22.82
C PRO A 773 -8.17 2.84 23.14
N PRO A 774 -8.60 2.60 24.40
CA PRO A 774 -9.99 2.25 24.72
C PRO A 774 -11.06 3.31 24.37
N ASP A 775 -10.63 4.54 24.04
CA ASP A 775 -11.47 5.65 23.58
C ASP A 775 -11.50 5.81 22.03
N VAL A 776 -10.89 4.90 21.26
CA VAL A 776 -10.64 5.04 19.81
C VAL A 776 -11.43 4.03 18.97
N ASP A 777 -12.39 4.56 18.21
CA ASP A 777 -13.38 3.83 17.37
C ASP A 777 -12.79 3.27 16.05
N ALA A 778 -11.74 2.46 16.12
CA ALA A 778 -10.99 1.94 14.97
C ALA A 778 -11.29 0.45 14.63
N ASP A 779 -12.51 0.17 14.17
CA ASP A 779 -13.00 -1.17 13.82
C ASP A 779 -12.84 -1.54 12.34
N LEU A 780 -12.55 -2.82 12.04
CA LEU A 780 -12.74 -3.43 10.72
C LEU A 780 -14.02 -4.28 10.66
N THR A 781 -15.01 -3.83 9.89
CA THR A 781 -16.21 -4.61 9.54
C THR A 781 -16.10 -5.23 8.15
N ILE A 782 -16.31 -6.54 8.05
CA ILE A 782 -16.40 -7.31 6.80
C ILE A 782 -17.80 -7.93 6.70
N GLN A 783 -18.58 -7.56 5.68
CA GLN A 783 -19.96 -8.03 5.52
C GLN A 783 -20.25 -8.54 4.12
N ASN A 784 -20.96 -9.67 4.01
CA ASN A 784 -21.42 -10.30 2.77
C ASN A 784 -20.31 -10.49 1.70
N SER A 785 -19.05 -10.63 2.14
CA SER A 785 -17.86 -10.55 1.30
C SER A 785 -17.28 -11.94 0.98
N PHE A 786 -16.52 -12.05 -0.11
CA PHE A 786 -16.03 -13.32 -0.64
C PHE A 786 -14.52 -13.33 -0.87
N PHE A 787 -13.82 -14.18 -0.12
CA PHE A 787 -12.38 -14.40 -0.19
C PHE A 787 -12.12 -15.78 -0.81
N ARG A 788 -11.68 -15.84 -2.08
CA ARG A 788 -11.45 -17.11 -2.79
C ARG A 788 -10.04 -17.24 -3.34
N GLY A 789 -9.36 -18.33 -2.99
CA GLY A 789 -8.10 -18.73 -3.64
C GLY A 789 -6.93 -17.76 -3.44
N ASN A 790 -7.02 -16.87 -2.45
CA ASN A 790 -5.94 -15.94 -2.13
C ASN A 790 -4.80 -16.69 -1.43
N ARG A 791 -3.56 -16.16 -1.52
CA ARG A 791 -2.37 -16.89 -1.07
C ARG A 791 -1.33 -16.02 -0.38
N ALA A 792 -0.78 -16.51 0.74
CA ALA A 792 0.44 -15.98 1.35
C ALA A 792 1.57 -17.02 1.21
N VAL A 793 2.78 -16.58 0.83
CA VAL A 793 3.93 -17.45 0.50
C VAL A 793 5.23 -16.86 1.05
N GLY A 794 5.84 -17.57 1.99
CA GLY A 794 7.10 -17.18 2.62
C GLY A 794 8.29 -17.47 1.72
N GLY A 795 9.40 -16.79 1.99
CA GLY A 795 10.66 -17.01 1.30
C GLY A 795 11.27 -18.36 1.65
N ASP A 796 11.55 -19.17 0.62
CA ASP A 796 12.52 -20.27 0.73
C ASP A 796 13.89 -19.68 1.09
N ASP A 797 14.66 -20.32 1.97
CA ASP A 797 16.03 -19.89 2.31
C ASP A 797 16.91 -21.09 2.70
N GLY A 798 18.22 -20.89 2.72
CA GLY A 798 19.22 -21.91 3.04
C GLY A 798 20.13 -21.57 4.22
N ALA A 799 20.15 -20.32 4.69
CA ALA A 799 21.09 -19.88 5.73
C ALA A 799 20.46 -19.83 7.13
N ASN A 800 19.25 -19.28 7.26
CA ASN A 800 18.75 -18.77 8.54
C ASN A 800 17.66 -19.60 9.24
N ALA A 801 17.35 -19.26 10.48
CA ALA A 801 16.31 -19.92 11.29
C ALA A 801 14.95 -19.17 11.26
N THR A 802 14.99 -17.84 11.17
CA THR A 802 14.10 -17.02 12.03
C THR A 802 12.84 -16.45 11.36
N TYR A 803 12.84 -16.16 10.05
CA TYR A 803 11.78 -15.33 9.42
C TYR A 803 11.03 -15.96 8.23
N ARG A 804 11.08 -17.29 8.07
CA ARG A 804 10.50 -18.02 6.90
C ARG A 804 8.97 -18.19 6.93
N GLU A 805 8.27 -17.57 7.87
CA GLU A 805 6.85 -17.84 8.15
C GLU A 805 5.87 -17.38 7.07
N SER A 806 4.61 -17.80 7.18
CA SER A 806 3.52 -17.21 6.42
C SER A 806 2.22 -17.20 7.21
N GLN A 807 1.46 -16.12 7.03
CA GLN A 807 0.45 -15.70 7.99
C GLN A 807 -0.81 -15.19 7.26
N GLY A 808 -1.96 -15.83 7.47
CA GLY A 808 -3.24 -15.37 6.92
C GLY A 808 -3.36 -15.50 5.41
N GLY A 809 -3.69 -16.70 4.92
CA GLY A 809 -3.78 -17.04 3.50
C GLY A 809 -4.73 -16.15 2.69
N ALA A 810 -5.77 -15.59 3.34
CA ALA A 810 -6.53 -14.45 2.83
C ALA A 810 -6.34 -13.20 3.71
N PHE A 811 -6.50 -13.31 5.02
CA PHE A 811 -6.60 -12.18 5.93
C PHE A 811 -5.63 -12.34 7.11
N PHE A 812 -4.85 -11.30 7.38
CA PHE A 812 -4.09 -11.13 8.62
C PHE A 812 -4.76 -10.06 9.47
N ASN A 813 -4.99 -10.34 10.75
CA ASN A 813 -5.62 -9.43 11.71
C ASN A 813 -4.82 -9.32 13.01
N ASN A 814 -4.60 -8.09 13.48
CA ASN A 814 -3.99 -7.77 14.78
C ASN A 814 -4.98 -7.06 15.74
N GLY A 815 -6.02 -6.41 15.20
CA GLY A 815 -6.93 -5.56 15.97
C GLY A 815 -8.35 -6.11 16.10
N ALA A 816 -9.32 -5.20 16.26
CA ALA A 816 -10.73 -5.55 16.26
C ALA A 816 -11.26 -5.82 14.84
N ALA A 817 -11.91 -6.97 14.65
CA ALA A 817 -12.53 -7.35 13.38
C ALA A 817 -13.89 -8.06 13.57
N VAL A 818 -14.91 -7.59 12.84
CA VAL A 818 -16.26 -8.15 12.83
C VAL A 818 -16.60 -8.66 11.43
N ILE A 819 -16.80 -9.96 11.29
CA ILE A 819 -17.06 -10.64 10.01
C ILE A 819 -18.48 -11.21 10.01
N SER A 820 -19.32 -10.83 9.06
CA SER A 820 -20.71 -11.30 8.96
C SER A 820 -21.09 -11.77 7.54
N GLY A 821 -21.88 -12.85 7.44
CA GLY A 821 -22.44 -13.36 6.18
C GLY A 821 -21.43 -13.68 5.08
N SER A 822 -20.15 -13.86 5.42
CA SER A 822 -19.03 -13.84 4.49
C SER A 822 -18.47 -15.24 4.23
N ARG A 823 -17.71 -15.42 3.14
CA ARG A 823 -17.21 -16.74 2.72
C ARG A 823 -15.74 -16.73 2.37
N PHE A 824 -14.99 -17.65 2.98
CA PHE A 824 -13.58 -17.89 2.74
C PHE A 824 -13.41 -19.28 2.10
N GLN A 825 -13.05 -19.34 0.82
CA GLN A 825 -12.96 -20.59 0.06
C GLN A 825 -11.60 -20.81 -0.61
N GLY A 826 -10.93 -21.92 -0.27
CA GLY A 826 -9.74 -22.37 -0.99
C GLY A 826 -8.53 -21.44 -0.87
N ASN A 827 -8.50 -20.55 0.12
CA ASN A 827 -7.34 -19.71 0.41
C ASN A 827 -6.23 -20.56 1.03
N SER A 828 -4.97 -20.14 0.89
CA SER A 828 -3.85 -20.94 1.38
C SER A 828 -2.68 -20.12 1.89
N VAL A 829 -2.08 -20.58 2.99
CA VAL A 829 -0.85 -20.04 3.55
C VAL A 829 0.25 -21.11 3.46
N ILE A 830 1.42 -20.75 2.95
CA ILE A 830 2.53 -21.68 2.70
C ILE A 830 3.83 -21.08 3.23
N GLY A 831 4.33 -21.63 4.35
CA GLY A 831 5.62 -21.25 4.91
C GLY A 831 6.79 -21.66 4.02
N GLY A 832 7.88 -20.89 4.08
CA GLY A 832 9.07 -21.05 3.24
C GLY A 832 9.76 -22.42 3.40
N ASN A 833 10.29 -22.96 2.30
CA ASN A 833 11.03 -24.21 2.33
C ASN A 833 12.46 -24.00 2.89
N ASP A 834 13.02 -25.05 3.48
CA ASP A 834 14.42 -25.09 3.86
C ASP A 834 15.27 -25.71 2.76
N THR A 835 16.27 -24.94 2.33
CA THR A 835 17.30 -25.35 1.37
C THR A 835 18.68 -25.59 2.01
N GLY A 836 18.85 -25.45 3.33
CA GLY A 836 20.16 -25.63 3.96
C GLY A 836 20.28 -25.55 5.49
N SER A 837 19.44 -24.80 6.21
CA SER A 837 19.64 -24.49 7.64
C SER A 837 18.97 -25.48 8.60
N GLY A 838 17.98 -26.26 8.14
CA GLY A 838 17.17 -27.19 8.94
C GLY A 838 15.78 -26.66 9.33
N HIS A 839 15.63 -25.34 9.48
CA HIS A 839 14.39 -24.70 9.93
C HIS A 839 13.48 -24.42 8.72
N VAL A 840 12.28 -25.02 8.64
CA VAL A 840 11.30 -24.67 7.58
C VAL A 840 10.29 -23.70 8.14
N GLY A 841 9.75 -22.80 7.32
CA GLY A 841 8.74 -21.83 7.74
C GLY A 841 7.41 -22.48 8.12
N SER A 842 6.78 -21.97 9.18
CA SER A 842 5.42 -22.36 9.56
C SER A 842 4.38 -21.66 8.69
N GLY A 843 3.21 -22.30 8.52
CA GLY A 843 2.05 -21.73 7.84
C GLY A 843 0.88 -21.62 8.80
N SER A 844 0.48 -20.39 9.13
CA SER A 844 -0.54 -20.08 10.14
C SER A 844 -1.76 -19.41 9.51
N GLY A 845 -2.94 -19.99 9.68
CA GLY A 845 -4.22 -19.42 9.24
C GLY A 845 -4.48 -19.55 7.73
N GLY A 846 -5.03 -20.69 7.30
CA GLY A 846 -5.30 -20.96 5.88
C GLY A 846 -6.26 -19.96 5.21
N ALA A 847 -7.17 -19.36 5.97
CA ALA A 847 -7.96 -18.19 5.59
C ALA A 847 -7.58 -16.97 6.42
N ILE A 848 -7.65 -17.08 7.76
CA ILE A 848 -7.41 -15.98 8.71
C ILE A 848 -6.29 -16.36 9.67
N TYR A 849 -5.32 -15.46 9.88
CA TYR A 849 -4.48 -15.48 11.08
C TYR A 849 -4.80 -14.25 11.92
N ASN A 850 -4.96 -14.47 13.23
CA ASN A 850 -5.32 -13.47 14.22
C ASN A 850 -4.20 -13.45 15.27
N LEU A 851 -3.42 -12.37 15.35
CA LEU A 851 -2.22 -12.26 16.18
C LEU A 851 -2.06 -10.82 16.65
N GLY A 852 -2.01 -10.60 17.95
CA GLY A 852 -1.78 -9.28 18.55
C GLY A 852 -1.61 -9.36 20.05
N GLU A 853 -1.76 -8.22 20.73
CA GLU A 853 -1.88 -8.17 22.19
C GLU A 853 -3.23 -8.74 22.64
N ASN A 854 -4.34 -8.06 22.34
CA ASN A 854 -5.71 -8.52 22.61
C ASN A 854 -6.60 -8.51 21.35
N PRO A 855 -6.26 -9.23 20.27
CA PRO A 855 -7.02 -9.20 19.02
C PRO A 855 -8.45 -9.75 19.20
N VAL A 856 -9.48 -8.96 18.84
CA VAL A 856 -10.89 -9.36 18.97
C VAL A 856 -11.45 -9.72 17.60
N LEU A 857 -11.75 -11.01 17.39
CA LEU A 857 -12.29 -11.51 16.13
C LEU A 857 -13.70 -12.09 16.34
N THR A 858 -14.72 -11.33 15.94
CA THR A 858 -16.12 -11.78 15.97
C THR A 858 -16.58 -12.21 14.58
N ILE A 859 -17.16 -13.40 14.47
CA ILE A 859 -17.61 -14.02 13.23
C ILE A 859 -19.07 -14.46 13.37
N SER A 860 -19.94 -14.05 12.43
CA SER A 860 -21.33 -14.51 12.34
C SER A 860 -21.68 -15.06 10.96
N ASP A 861 -22.47 -16.14 10.93
CA ASP A 861 -23.09 -16.75 9.74
C ASP A 861 -22.16 -16.92 8.51
N SER A 862 -20.88 -17.16 8.77
CA SER A 862 -19.82 -17.16 7.76
C SER A 862 -19.28 -18.56 7.46
N ALA A 863 -18.82 -18.77 6.23
CA ALA A 863 -18.49 -20.10 5.70
C ALA A 863 -17.02 -20.25 5.29
N PHE A 864 -16.31 -21.20 5.91
CA PHE A 864 -14.90 -21.50 5.65
C PHE A 864 -14.79 -22.86 4.97
N ALA A 865 -14.43 -22.89 3.68
CA ALA A 865 -14.43 -24.09 2.86
C ALA A 865 -13.09 -24.36 2.16
N SER A 866 -12.50 -25.53 2.39
CA SER A 866 -11.29 -26.01 1.68
C SER A 866 -10.07 -25.10 1.77
N ASN A 867 -9.95 -24.24 2.79
CA ASN A 867 -8.75 -23.44 3.03
C ASN A 867 -7.62 -24.34 3.56
N SER A 868 -6.35 -23.94 3.39
CA SER A 868 -5.24 -24.79 3.85
C SER A 868 -4.03 -24.03 4.39
N ALA A 869 -3.61 -24.45 5.58
CA ALA A 869 -2.38 -24.03 6.24
C ALA A 869 -1.29 -25.08 6.04
N LEU A 870 -0.17 -24.68 5.45
CA LEU A 870 0.84 -25.59 4.92
C LEU A 870 2.24 -25.22 5.41
N GLY A 871 2.82 -26.06 6.27
CA GLY A 871 4.21 -25.93 6.71
C GLY A 871 5.19 -26.21 5.57
N GLY A 872 6.34 -25.52 5.60
CA GLY A 872 7.40 -25.62 4.62
C GLY A 872 8.01 -27.03 4.48
N ARG A 873 8.75 -27.24 3.39
CA ARG A 873 9.45 -28.50 3.11
C ARG A 873 10.93 -28.38 3.43
N ARG A 874 11.53 -29.40 4.06
CA ARG A 874 12.99 -29.57 4.00
C ARG A 874 13.38 -30.18 2.65
N LEU A 875 14.34 -29.56 1.97
CA LEU A 875 14.81 -29.98 0.64
C LEU A 875 16.20 -30.63 0.68
N THR A 876 16.93 -30.51 1.79
CA THR A 876 18.25 -31.12 2.04
C THR A 876 18.18 -32.22 3.11
N SER A 877 19.17 -33.12 3.10
CA SER A 877 19.24 -34.32 3.96
C SER A 877 20.19 -34.16 5.15
N GLY A 878 20.21 -33.00 5.79
CA GLY A 878 21.02 -32.76 7.00
C GLY A 878 20.48 -33.50 8.24
N GLU A 879 21.26 -33.48 9.32
CA GLU A 879 20.84 -34.00 10.64
C GLU A 879 19.49 -33.40 11.10
N PRO A 880 18.69 -34.11 11.91
CA PRO A 880 17.51 -33.54 12.55
C PRO A 880 17.92 -32.44 13.52
N ILE A 881 17.27 -31.28 13.42
CA ILE A 881 17.23 -30.31 14.53
C ILE A 881 15.85 -30.42 15.18
N ASP A 882 15.83 -30.75 16.47
CA ASP A 882 14.58 -30.97 17.23
C ASP A 882 14.01 -29.66 17.78
N GLU A 883 13.85 -28.66 16.91
CA GLU A 883 13.08 -27.45 17.23
C GLU A 883 11.58 -27.65 17.00
N PRO A 884 10.74 -27.67 18.05
CA PRO A 884 9.32 -28.04 17.95
C PRO A 884 8.45 -26.99 17.23
N ALA A 885 8.89 -25.73 17.17
CA ALA A 885 8.14 -24.62 16.56
C ALA A 885 8.24 -24.60 15.02
N SER A 886 9.32 -25.14 14.45
CA SER A 886 9.62 -25.01 13.03
C SER A 886 8.64 -25.81 12.15
N GLY A 887 8.13 -25.20 11.08
CA GLY A 887 7.43 -25.90 10.01
C GLY A 887 6.05 -26.46 10.32
N GLN A 888 5.35 -25.86 11.28
CA GLN A 888 4.00 -26.25 11.64
C GLN A 888 3.00 -25.87 10.54
N GLY A 889 1.89 -26.62 10.48
CA GLY A 889 0.69 -26.21 9.76
C GLY A 889 -0.40 -25.99 10.80
N SER A 890 -0.80 -24.73 11.00
CA SER A 890 -1.67 -24.33 12.11
C SER A 890 -2.90 -23.60 11.61
N GLY A 891 -4.09 -24.10 11.98
CA GLY A 891 -5.36 -23.45 11.69
C GLY A 891 -5.73 -23.50 10.20
N GLY A 892 -6.22 -24.66 9.75
CA GLY A 892 -6.54 -24.89 8.33
C GLY A 892 -7.51 -23.87 7.73
N ALA A 893 -8.38 -23.26 8.55
CA ALA A 893 -9.09 -22.04 8.23
C ALA A 893 -8.63 -20.85 9.09
N ILE A 894 -8.62 -20.99 10.42
CA ILE A 894 -8.29 -19.90 11.36
C ILE A 894 -7.16 -20.38 12.29
N ALA A 895 -6.09 -19.61 12.40
CA ALA A 895 -5.21 -19.66 13.55
C ALA A 895 -5.40 -18.36 14.36
N SER A 896 -5.47 -18.45 15.68
CA SER A 896 -5.50 -17.28 16.57
C SER A 896 -4.50 -17.44 17.69
N GLN A 897 -3.77 -16.38 18.00
CA GLN A 897 -2.81 -16.32 19.10
C GLN A 897 -3.07 -15.02 19.86
N ASN A 898 -3.30 -15.17 21.17
CA ASN A 898 -3.84 -14.14 22.05
C ASN A 898 -5.28 -13.70 21.68
N GLY A 899 -5.88 -12.85 22.51
CA GLY A 899 -7.18 -12.22 22.30
C GLY A 899 -8.40 -13.13 22.44
N THR A 900 -9.49 -12.78 21.74
CA THR A 900 -10.78 -13.49 21.82
C THR A 900 -11.36 -13.74 20.44
N VAL A 901 -11.71 -15.00 20.15
CA VAL A 901 -12.40 -15.41 18.93
C VAL A 901 -13.82 -15.88 19.27
N THR A 902 -14.83 -15.16 18.77
CA THR A 902 -16.25 -15.50 18.95
C THR A 902 -16.87 -15.87 17.61
N ILE A 903 -17.48 -17.05 17.51
CA ILE A 903 -18.06 -17.58 16.27
C ILE A 903 -19.50 -18.02 16.48
N ASN A 904 -20.45 -17.32 15.85
CA ASN A 904 -21.88 -17.58 15.96
C ASN A 904 -22.45 -18.05 14.61
N GLY A 905 -22.86 -19.32 14.55
CA GLY A 905 -23.41 -19.94 13.34
C GLY A 905 -22.35 -20.27 12.28
N GLY A 906 -22.78 -20.30 11.01
CA GLY A 906 -21.88 -20.59 9.88
C GLY A 906 -21.33 -22.03 9.85
N GLY A 907 -20.11 -22.21 9.34
CA GLY A 907 -19.46 -23.53 9.33
C GLY A 907 -18.11 -23.64 8.61
N PHE A 908 -17.38 -24.68 9.01
CA PHE A 908 -16.03 -25.03 8.57
C PHE A 908 -16.05 -26.39 7.87
N SER A 909 -15.74 -26.42 6.57
CA SER A 909 -15.85 -27.63 5.72
C SER A 909 -14.57 -27.94 4.95
N GLY A 910 -13.99 -29.13 5.19
CA GLY A 910 -12.86 -29.65 4.40
C GLY A 910 -11.58 -28.80 4.45
N ASN A 911 -11.40 -27.95 5.46
CA ASN A 911 -10.17 -27.18 5.65
C ASN A 911 -9.03 -28.10 6.14
N ALA A 912 -7.77 -27.73 5.86
CA ALA A 912 -6.64 -28.63 6.08
C ALA A 912 -5.38 -27.94 6.62
N ALA A 913 -4.98 -28.31 7.84
CA ALA A 913 -3.69 -27.99 8.45
C ALA A 913 -2.70 -29.13 8.15
N ILE A 914 -1.59 -28.85 7.46
CA ILE A 914 -0.71 -29.88 6.87
C ILE A 914 0.77 -29.58 7.13
N VAL A 915 1.46 -30.52 7.77
CA VAL A 915 2.93 -30.55 7.87
C VAL A 915 3.50 -31.47 6.80
N ARG A 916 4.40 -30.93 5.96
CA ARG A 916 4.97 -31.63 4.79
C ARG A 916 6.30 -32.33 5.03
N THR A 917 6.93 -32.08 6.18
CA THR A 917 8.29 -32.50 6.51
C THR A 917 8.26 -33.59 7.60
N ALA A 918 9.19 -34.55 7.54
CA ALA A 918 9.36 -35.54 8.60
C ALA A 918 10.20 -34.96 9.75
N GLY A 919 9.81 -35.28 10.99
CA GLY A 919 10.35 -34.70 12.23
C GLY A 919 9.22 -34.52 13.25
N ASN A 920 9.54 -34.04 14.46
CA ASN A 920 8.56 -33.81 15.54
C ASN A 920 7.73 -32.53 15.34
N ARG A 921 7.15 -32.36 14.14
CA ARG A 921 6.47 -31.12 13.71
C ARG A 921 4.94 -31.30 13.71
N VAL A 922 4.25 -30.36 14.37
CA VAL A 922 2.82 -30.46 14.71
C VAL A 922 1.94 -29.91 13.58
N ALA A 923 0.91 -30.68 13.21
CA ALA A 923 -0.22 -30.17 12.44
C ALA A 923 -1.40 -29.90 13.38
N SER A 924 -1.71 -28.64 13.63
CA SER A 924 -2.70 -28.19 14.63
C SER A 924 -3.95 -27.65 13.98
N GLY A 925 -5.13 -28.12 14.41
CA GLY A 925 -6.40 -27.45 14.16
C GLY A 925 -6.83 -27.48 12.69
N GLY A 926 -7.42 -28.60 12.25
CA GLY A 926 -7.83 -28.78 10.86
C GLY A 926 -8.79 -27.70 10.34
N ALA A 927 -9.60 -27.11 11.22
CA ALA A 927 -10.30 -25.85 10.98
C ALA A 927 -9.71 -24.70 11.80
N ILE A 928 -9.63 -24.85 13.13
CA ILE A 928 -9.22 -23.78 14.06
C ILE A 928 -8.05 -24.25 14.93
N ALA A 929 -7.00 -23.46 15.01
CA ALA A 929 -5.92 -23.63 15.99
C ALA A 929 -5.83 -22.41 16.91
N VAL A 930 -5.79 -22.65 18.21
CA VAL A 930 -5.42 -21.67 19.24
C VAL A 930 -4.33 -22.33 20.09
N PRO A 931 -3.06 -21.88 20.01
CA PRO A 931 -1.98 -22.42 20.83
C PRO A 931 -2.10 -21.88 22.27
N GLU A 932 -1.08 -22.16 23.08
CA GLU A 932 -0.93 -21.49 24.37
C GLU A 932 -0.72 -19.98 24.15
N PRO A 933 -1.31 -19.10 24.98
CA PRO A 933 -1.12 -17.66 24.85
C PRO A 933 0.34 -17.32 25.15
N VAL A 934 0.79 -16.16 24.65
CA VAL A 934 2.05 -15.57 25.07
C VAL A 934 1.96 -15.21 26.57
N GLU A 935 3.08 -15.30 27.29
CA GLU A 935 3.12 -14.97 28.73
C GLU A 935 2.57 -13.57 29.00
N GLY A 936 1.63 -13.47 29.95
CA GLY A 936 0.91 -12.23 30.28
C GLY A 936 -0.41 -12.03 29.52
N TYR A 937 -0.64 -12.73 28.41
CA TYR A 937 -1.85 -12.58 27.58
C TYR A 937 -2.86 -13.72 27.82
N VAL A 938 -4.08 -13.52 27.31
CA VAL A 938 -5.17 -14.51 27.33
C VAL A 938 -5.55 -14.96 25.92
N SER A 939 -6.15 -16.13 25.79
CA SER A 939 -6.69 -16.66 24.52
C SER A 939 -8.03 -17.33 24.75
N TYR A 940 -9.13 -16.72 24.30
CA TYR A 940 -10.48 -17.27 24.43
C TYR A 940 -11.06 -17.70 23.08
N LEU A 941 -11.77 -18.83 23.07
CA LEU A 941 -12.54 -19.30 21.91
C LEU A 941 -13.98 -19.61 22.34
N VAL A 942 -14.95 -18.97 21.70
CA VAL A 942 -16.39 -19.18 21.92
C VAL A 942 -17.05 -19.59 20.60
N THR A 943 -17.74 -20.73 20.58
CA THR A 943 -18.43 -21.25 19.39
C THR A 943 -19.90 -21.57 19.67
N THR A 944 -20.82 -20.97 18.91
CA THR A 944 -22.27 -21.18 19.06
C THR A 944 -22.86 -21.73 17.76
N ALA A 945 -23.50 -22.90 17.81
CA ALA A 945 -24.21 -23.53 16.68
C ALA A 945 -23.38 -23.75 15.39
N VAL A 946 -22.07 -23.89 15.52
CA VAL A 946 -21.12 -23.96 14.38
C VAL A 946 -21.06 -25.38 13.81
N ARG A 947 -20.86 -25.52 12.48
CA ARG A 947 -20.75 -26.83 11.82
C ARG A 947 -19.33 -27.12 11.34
N PHE A 948 -18.61 -27.99 12.04
CA PHE A 948 -17.28 -28.47 11.68
C PHE A 948 -17.36 -29.82 10.95
N THR A 949 -17.12 -29.83 9.64
CA THR A 949 -17.30 -30.99 8.77
C THR A 949 -16.05 -31.36 7.97
N SER A 950 -15.61 -32.61 8.10
CA SER A 950 -14.53 -33.19 7.26
C SER A 950 -13.21 -32.41 7.22
N ASN A 951 -12.90 -31.60 8.24
CA ASN A 951 -11.63 -30.89 8.35
C ASN A 951 -10.49 -31.85 8.72
N LEU A 952 -9.24 -31.46 8.44
CA LEU A 952 -8.08 -32.34 8.51
C LEU A 952 -6.87 -31.67 9.16
N ALA A 953 -6.39 -32.22 10.27
CA ALA A 953 -5.03 -32.01 10.76
C ALA A 953 -4.15 -33.18 10.31
N ALA A 954 -3.07 -32.92 9.56
CA ALA A 954 -2.24 -33.96 8.95
C ALA A 954 -0.74 -33.70 9.08
N SER A 955 -0.01 -34.55 9.81
CA SER A 955 1.46 -34.55 9.84
C SER A 955 2.05 -35.79 9.15
N ALA A 956 3.26 -35.66 8.62
CA ALA A 956 3.96 -36.75 7.94
C ALA A 956 4.58 -37.77 8.93
N ALA A 957 5.01 -37.28 10.09
CA ALA A 957 5.69 -38.07 11.12
C ALA A 957 5.53 -37.51 12.56
N GLY A 958 5.32 -36.21 12.73
CA GLY A 958 5.09 -35.59 14.04
C GLY A 958 3.63 -35.66 14.50
N PRO A 959 3.25 -34.96 15.58
CA PRO A 959 1.87 -34.97 16.08
C PRO A 959 0.88 -34.34 15.09
N ALA A 960 -0.36 -34.84 15.09
CA ALA A 960 -1.51 -34.17 14.51
C ALA A 960 -2.58 -33.97 15.60
N THR A 961 -2.99 -32.73 15.85
CA THR A 961 -3.88 -32.37 16.95
C THR A 961 -5.14 -31.67 16.43
N GLY A 962 -6.31 -32.06 16.94
CA GLY A 962 -7.55 -31.33 16.71
C GLY A 962 -8.01 -31.33 15.25
N GLY A 963 -8.59 -32.44 14.78
CA GLY A 963 -9.06 -32.57 13.40
C GLY A 963 -10.07 -31.49 12.98
N ALA A 964 -10.82 -30.91 13.94
CA ALA A 964 -11.54 -29.66 13.77
C ALA A 964 -10.86 -28.52 14.55
N ILE A 965 -10.74 -28.65 15.88
CA ILE A 965 -10.18 -27.62 16.77
C ILE A 965 -9.03 -28.21 17.59
N ALA A 966 -7.88 -27.55 17.56
CA ALA A 966 -6.84 -27.68 18.58
C ALA A 966 -6.83 -26.41 19.43
N PHE A 967 -7.03 -26.56 20.75
CA PHE A 967 -7.13 -25.45 21.69
C PHE A 967 -6.23 -25.68 22.90
N SER A 968 -5.31 -24.75 23.11
CA SER A 968 -4.43 -24.69 24.29
C SER A 968 -4.44 -23.30 24.94
N GLY A 969 -5.46 -22.48 24.62
CA GLY A 969 -5.63 -21.13 25.15
C GLY A 969 -6.06 -21.09 26.62
N THR A 970 -6.62 -19.97 27.08
CA THR A 970 -7.06 -19.76 28.46
C THR A 970 -8.35 -20.51 28.78
N ALA A 971 -9.40 -20.35 27.97
CA ALA A 971 -10.64 -21.12 28.09
C ALA A 971 -11.41 -21.24 26.77
N PHE A 972 -12.11 -22.37 26.59
CA PHE A 972 -12.94 -22.68 25.41
C PHE A 972 -14.38 -22.94 25.84
N ALA A 973 -15.35 -22.36 25.13
CA ALA A 973 -16.77 -22.60 25.36
C ALA A 973 -17.49 -22.90 24.04
N ASP A 974 -18.23 -24.00 23.98
CA ASP A 974 -19.02 -24.41 22.83
C ASP A 974 -20.48 -24.68 23.21
N THR A 975 -21.41 -24.22 22.38
CA THR A 975 -22.85 -24.41 22.60
C THR A 975 -23.57 -24.80 21.30
N GLY A 976 -24.05 -26.04 21.23
CA GLY A 976 -24.91 -26.55 20.16
C GLY A 976 -24.22 -26.81 18.81
N SER A 977 -22.90 -26.88 18.78
CA SER A 977 -22.12 -27.11 17.55
C SER A 977 -22.10 -28.59 17.11
N ILE A 978 -21.77 -28.84 15.85
CA ILE A 978 -21.72 -30.17 15.25
C ILE A 978 -20.34 -30.45 14.67
N PHE A 979 -19.64 -31.43 15.22
CA PHE A 979 -18.34 -31.91 14.77
C PHE A 979 -18.51 -33.27 14.11
N ARG A 980 -18.41 -33.32 12.76
CA ARG A 980 -18.63 -34.55 11.99
C ARG A 980 -17.58 -34.85 10.92
N GLY A 981 -17.01 -36.04 10.94
CA GLY A 981 -16.13 -36.54 9.88
C GLY A 981 -14.71 -35.93 9.87
N ASN A 982 -14.37 -35.12 10.87
CA ASN A 982 -13.08 -34.47 11.00
C ASN A 982 -11.98 -35.48 11.37
N GLN A 983 -10.72 -35.20 11.03
CA GLN A 983 -9.64 -36.16 11.16
C GLN A 983 -8.34 -35.53 11.66
N ALA A 984 -7.78 -36.09 12.74
CA ALA A 984 -6.38 -35.93 13.11
C ALA A 984 -5.59 -37.14 12.58
N LYS A 985 -4.53 -36.90 11.79
CA LYS A 985 -3.84 -37.94 11.03
C LYS A 985 -2.32 -37.79 11.06
N SER A 986 -1.60 -38.86 11.41
CA SER A 986 -0.14 -38.90 11.32
C SER A 986 0.42 -40.22 10.75
N GLY A 987 1.74 -40.30 10.62
CA GLY A 987 2.48 -41.39 10.01
C GLY A 987 2.41 -42.70 10.82
N ARG A 988 2.01 -43.79 10.16
CA ARG A 988 1.78 -45.14 10.73
C ARG A 988 3.01 -45.89 11.29
N ARG A 989 4.13 -45.20 11.55
CA ARG A 989 5.35 -45.84 12.10
C ARG A 989 5.81 -45.19 13.41
N ASN A 990 5.87 -43.86 13.46
CA ASN A 990 6.42 -43.11 14.59
C ASN A 990 5.55 -41.89 14.98
N GLY A 991 4.37 -41.71 14.37
CA GLY A 991 3.56 -40.50 14.52
C GLY A 991 2.33 -40.70 15.40
N SER A 992 1.92 -39.61 16.05
CA SER A 992 0.76 -39.55 16.96
C SER A 992 -0.39 -38.72 16.38
N ALA A 993 -1.62 -39.04 16.74
CA ALA A 993 -2.80 -38.23 16.46
C ALA A 993 -3.70 -38.10 17.69
N TYR A 994 -4.08 -36.88 18.05
CA TYR A 994 -4.91 -36.58 19.22
C TYR A 994 -6.13 -35.76 18.82
N GLY A 995 -7.32 -36.15 19.27
CA GLY A 995 -8.52 -35.33 19.10
C GLY A 995 -9.02 -35.30 17.66
N GLY A 996 -9.70 -36.36 17.22
CA GLY A 996 -10.21 -36.45 15.85
C GLY A 996 -11.21 -35.34 15.50
N ALA A 997 -11.92 -34.78 16.48
CA ALA A 997 -12.54 -33.46 16.39
C ALA A 997 -11.79 -32.42 17.24
N LEU A 998 -11.68 -32.68 18.55
CA LEU A 998 -11.24 -31.70 19.54
C LEU A 998 -10.00 -32.17 20.30
N PHE A 999 -9.00 -31.32 20.39
CA PHE A 999 -7.83 -31.48 21.27
C PHE A 999 -7.78 -30.26 22.19
N LEU A 1000 -7.89 -30.48 23.51
CA LEU A 1000 -8.16 -29.42 24.49
C LEU A 1000 -7.17 -29.52 25.67
N GLN A 1001 -6.29 -28.53 25.82
CA GLN A 1001 -5.29 -28.48 26.91
C GLN A 1001 -5.68 -27.56 28.07
N ALA A 1002 -6.84 -26.91 28.02
CA ALA A 1002 -7.29 -25.95 29.03
C ALA A 1002 -8.79 -26.08 29.32
N GLN A 1003 -9.27 -25.31 30.31
CA GLN A 1003 -10.66 -25.38 30.78
C GLN A 1003 -11.65 -25.16 29.62
N SER A 1004 -12.54 -26.12 29.46
CA SER A 1004 -13.38 -26.29 28.27
C SER A 1004 -14.81 -26.66 28.65
N GLU A 1005 -15.80 -26.01 28.04
CA GLU A 1005 -17.21 -26.33 28.21
C GLU A 1005 -17.84 -26.78 26.88
N LEU A 1006 -18.58 -27.90 26.88
CA LEU A 1006 -19.35 -28.40 25.74
C LEU A 1006 -20.84 -28.55 26.09
N VAL A 1007 -21.67 -27.61 25.66
CA VAL A 1007 -23.11 -27.56 25.97
C VAL A 1007 -23.96 -27.98 24.76
N GLY A 1008 -24.70 -29.08 24.85
CA GLY A 1008 -25.66 -29.52 23.82
C GLY A 1008 -25.06 -29.89 22.45
N SER A 1009 -23.75 -30.11 22.37
CA SER A 1009 -23.00 -30.27 21.12
C SER A 1009 -22.85 -31.73 20.67
N LEU A 1010 -22.71 -31.97 19.37
CA LEU A 1010 -22.67 -33.30 18.75
C LEU A 1010 -21.30 -33.61 18.12
N VAL A 1011 -20.53 -34.51 18.74
CA VAL A 1011 -19.23 -34.98 18.25
C VAL A 1011 -19.35 -36.41 17.73
N THR A 1012 -19.37 -36.61 16.41
CA THR A 1012 -19.65 -37.93 15.82
C THR A 1012 -18.96 -38.24 14.49
N HIS A 1013 -18.55 -39.49 14.27
CA HIS A 1013 -17.85 -39.96 13.06
C HIS A 1013 -16.50 -39.28 12.80
N ASN A 1014 -15.85 -38.71 13.82
CA ASN A 1014 -14.50 -38.13 13.72
C ASN A 1014 -13.42 -39.19 13.99
N ARG A 1015 -12.17 -38.91 13.60
CA ARG A 1015 -11.10 -39.92 13.62
C ARG A 1015 -9.73 -39.41 14.07
N ALA A 1016 -9.09 -40.10 15.00
CA ALA A 1016 -7.65 -40.01 15.27
C ALA A 1016 -6.94 -41.22 14.64
N HIS A 1017 -6.05 -41.00 13.66
CA HIS A 1017 -5.40 -42.08 12.90
C HIS A 1017 -3.89 -41.87 12.75
N ALA A 1018 -3.10 -42.64 13.48
CA ALA A 1018 -1.64 -42.61 13.38
C ALA A 1018 -1.02 -43.99 13.66
N ALA A 1019 0.23 -44.04 14.16
CA ALA A 1019 0.67 -45.18 14.95
C ALA A 1019 -0.02 -45.12 16.32
N ASP A 1020 0.11 -43.98 17.00
CA ASP A 1020 -0.46 -43.71 18.32
C ASP A 1020 -1.64 -42.72 18.19
N GLY A 1021 -2.86 -43.25 18.05
CA GLY A 1021 -4.07 -42.47 17.83
C GLY A 1021 -4.99 -42.48 19.04
N TYR A 1022 -5.33 -41.30 19.55
CA TYR A 1022 -6.03 -41.10 20.81
C TYR A 1022 -7.19 -40.09 20.67
N GLY A 1023 -8.30 -40.35 21.37
CA GLY A 1023 -9.42 -39.41 21.45
C GLY A 1023 -10.06 -39.17 20.08
N GLY A 1024 -10.68 -40.20 19.51
CA GLY A 1024 -11.27 -40.11 18.17
C GLY A 1024 -12.34 -39.01 18.04
N GLY A 1025 -13.06 -38.72 19.13
CA GLY A 1025 -13.83 -37.51 19.32
C GLY A 1025 -12.98 -36.41 19.95
N VAL A 1026 -12.70 -36.55 21.25
CA VAL A 1026 -12.04 -35.54 22.10
C VAL A 1026 -10.80 -36.13 22.80
N ALA A 1027 -9.71 -35.36 22.86
CA ALA A 1027 -8.50 -35.67 23.62
C ALA A 1027 -8.16 -34.57 24.64
N LEU A 1028 -7.89 -34.98 25.87
CA LEU A 1028 -7.64 -34.16 27.06
C LEU A 1028 -6.28 -34.54 27.69
N PRO A 1029 -5.15 -34.08 27.14
CA PRO A 1029 -3.81 -34.54 27.55
C PRO A 1029 -3.41 -34.17 28.98
N LEU A 1030 -4.05 -33.19 29.64
CA LEU A 1030 -3.74 -32.83 31.04
C LEU A 1030 -4.71 -33.41 32.08
N GLY A 1031 -5.69 -34.22 31.66
CA GLY A 1031 -6.65 -34.89 32.55
C GLY A 1031 -8.12 -34.57 32.24
N PRO A 1032 -9.07 -35.32 32.85
CA PRO A 1032 -10.50 -35.19 32.57
C PRO A 1032 -11.10 -33.88 33.10
N ASP A 1033 -10.54 -33.32 34.17
CA ASP A 1033 -11.04 -32.12 34.88
C ASP A 1033 -10.91 -30.82 34.07
N LEU A 1034 -10.40 -30.89 32.83
CA LEU A 1034 -10.43 -29.82 31.85
C LEU A 1034 -11.77 -29.68 31.13
N LEU A 1035 -12.65 -30.70 31.16
CA LEU A 1035 -13.88 -30.73 30.36
C LEU A 1035 -15.15 -30.77 31.21
N THR A 1036 -15.92 -29.68 31.16
CA THR A 1036 -17.32 -29.67 31.59
C THR A 1036 -18.21 -30.01 30.40
N GLU A 1037 -18.98 -31.10 30.49
CA GLU A 1037 -19.86 -31.59 29.41
C GLU A 1037 -21.32 -31.59 29.88
N VAL A 1038 -22.17 -30.79 29.22
CA VAL A 1038 -23.58 -30.60 29.60
C VAL A 1038 -24.48 -30.92 28.41
N GLN A 1039 -25.30 -31.97 28.51
CA GLN A 1039 -26.25 -32.40 27.44
C GLN A 1039 -25.63 -32.67 26.06
N SER A 1040 -24.29 -32.76 25.95
CA SER A 1040 -23.59 -33.06 24.70
C SER A 1040 -23.61 -34.56 24.36
N THR A 1041 -23.28 -34.89 23.12
CA THR A 1041 -23.32 -36.26 22.59
C THR A 1041 -22.04 -36.59 21.82
N ILE A 1042 -21.13 -37.33 22.45
CA ILE A 1042 -19.87 -37.78 21.86
C ILE A 1042 -19.96 -39.29 21.55
N ARG A 1043 -20.20 -39.65 20.29
CA ARG A 1043 -20.46 -41.06 19.89
C ARG A 1043 -20.05 -41.42 18.46
N ARG A 1044 -19.71 -42.69 18.23
CA ARG A 1044 -19.33 -43.26 16.91
C ARG A 1044 -18.10 -42.57 16.29
N ASN A 1045 -17.16 -42.16 17.13
CA ASN A 1045 -15.86 -41.68 16.68
C ASN A 1045 -14.86 -42.86 16.66
N CYS A 1046 -13.61 -42.66 16.22
CA CYS A 1046 -12.63 -43.75 16.09
C CYS A 1046 -11.18 -43.29 16.35
N ALA A 1047 -10.45 -44.01 17.20
CA ALA A 1047 -9.04 -43.84 17.48
C ALA A 1047 -8.26 -45.12 17.06
N THR A 1048 -6.98 -45.01 16.66
CA THR A 1048 -6.19 -46.21 16.33
C THR A 1048 -5.62 -46.95 17.53
N THR A 1049 -5.57 -46.33 18.71
CA THR A 1049 -4.88 -46.88 19.89
C THR A 1049 -5.76 -46.90 21.14
N ALA A 1050 -6.36 -45.77 21.53
CA ALA A 1050 -7.27 -45.73 22.69
C ALA A 1050 -8.27 -44.56 22.66
N GLY A 1051 -9.42 -44.76 23.31
CA GLY A 1051 -10.43 -43.71 23.52
C GLY A 1051 -11.10 -43.26 22.22
N ASP A 1052 -11.98 -44.10 21.67
CA ASP A 1052 -12.74 -43.76 20.46
C ASP A 1052 -13.50 -42.44 20.61
N ASN A 1053 -14.19 -42.25 21.75
CA ASN A 1053 -15.00 -41.06 22.01
C ASN A 1053 -14.25 -39.99 22.82
N ARG A 1054 -13.66 -40.35 23.96
CA ARG A 1054 -12.86 -39.47 24.84
C ARG A 1054 -11.54 -40.16 25.22
N TRP A 1055 -10.47 -39.39 25.46
CA TRP A 1055 -9.19 -39.89 25.97
C TRP A 1055 -8.48 -38.86 26.86
N TRP A 1056 -7.80 -39.34 27.89
CA TRP A 1056 -6.84 -38.60 28.73
C TRP A 1056 -5.75 -39.58 29.23
N PRO A 1057 -4.54 -39.11 29.59
CA PRO A 1057 -3.56 -39.95 30.28
C PRO A 1057 -4.05 -40.29 31.69
N THR A 1058 -3.93 -41.56 32.08
CA THR A 1058 -4.09 -41.99 33.47
C THR A 1058 -2.73 -42.32 34.06
N THR A 1059 -2.55 -42.07 35.36
CA THR A 1059 -1.48 -42.69 36.12
C THR A 1059 -1.63 -44.22 36.06
N ALA A 1060 -0.51 -44.93 36.05
CA ALA A 1060 -0.47 -46.31 35.55
C ALA A 1060 -1.30 -47.30 36.40
N GLU A 1061 -2.43 -47.77 35.84
CA GLU A 1061 -2.91 -49.17 35.89
C GLU A 1061 -4.24 -49.40 35.14
N SER A 1062 -5.02 -48.35 34.82
CA SER A 1062 -6.39 -48.47 34.27
C SER A 1062 -6.51 -48.75 32.75
N SER A 1063 -5.50 -49.37 32.12
CA SER A 1063 -5.55 -49.64 30.67
C SER A 1063 -6.65 -50.67 30.34
N ARG A 1064 -7.61 -50.28 29.48
CA ARG A 1064 -8.85 -50.99 29.08
C ARG A 1064 -10.06 -50.82 30.02
N LEU A 1065 -10.56 -49.59 30.11
CA LEU A 1065 -12.02 -49.41 30.12
C LEU A 1065 -12.53 -49.41 28.67
N PRO A 1066 -13.44 -50.31 28.28
CA PRO A 1066 -14.27 -50.14 27.08
C PRO A 1066 -15.19 -48.91 27.24
N ASP A 1067 -15.81 -48.44 26.15
CA ASP A 1067 -16.94 -47.51 26.26
C ASP A 1067 -17.99 -48.10 27.23
N ALA A 1068 -18.25 -47.44 28.35
CA ALA A 1068 -19.26 -47.86 29.30
C ALA A 1068 -20.64 -47.76 28.64
N ALA A 1069 -21.26 -48.91 28.41
CA ALA A 1069 -22.48 -48.99 27.60
C ALA A 1069 -23.70 -48.41 28.35
N GLY A 1070 -24.06 -47.18 28.00
CA GLY A 1070 -25.39 -46.60 28.25
C GLY A 1070 -25.75 -46.35 29.71
N VAL A 1071 -25.45 -45.14 30.19
CA VAL A 1071 -26.20 -44.51 31.28
C VAL A 1071 -26.65 -43.13 30.78
N ASP A 1072 -27.96 -42.98 30.53
CA ASP A 1072 -28.58 -41.68 30.28
C ASP A 1072 -28.77 -40.95 31.62
N VAL A 1073 -28.38 -39.67 31.69
CA VAL A 1073 -28.76 -38.68 32.72
C VAL A 1073 -28.94 -37.34 32.03
#